data_AF-A0A9D5FUH4-F1
#
_entry.id   AF-A0A9D5FUH4-F1
#
_cell.length_a   1.000
_cell.length_b   1.000
_cell.length_c   1.000
_cell.angle_alpha   90.00
_cell.angle_beta   90.00
_cell.angle_gamma   90.00
#
_symmetry.space_group_name_H-M   'P 1'
#
loop_
_entity.id
_entity.type
_entity.pdbx_description
1 polymer ?
#
loop_
_entity_poly.entity_id
_entity_poly.type
_entity_poly.pdbx_seq_one_letter_code
_entity_poly.pdbx_strand_id
1 'polypeptide(L)'
;MKSLAMIISMWALTAAAADVSPGALEFGKPFRPLTAGGELRRDPDVAFGADSWLVVWQDGWSGLGGDSKILGARIAPDGKILDAAPIVVSAGKAIRERPRVAFGNKTFLVVWQEFNGEDYDIRAVRVSSEGKPLDAEAIAVVSGVHNQSRPAVASDGDGFLVVWQDFRGGKNYEIFGARVSADGKLPDGAMPVAMGSAGHTPSVAFSGGEYLVTIPGTTMVGLRVSREGKPLGAVKASGPGGREGGPPAVAGAADGFLVVASRSPEPDPWGWCGPPGILVYTFKGSFAPAAPGGYAHEIAMRQVPQVLDSAFWKDVVGWPAGMRGGFKGTHNGLWPSYHTAVCHDGRHGVAVWMCKRLERSERPEDYTDLYAARFDASGGDVVNFDPLPVPAALGPESQFAPRLAAGPQGAALLVYESKAPTGGSSVECCLVSDTADTRPPAIQRVSVDGPTSMRVFFDEPLDPVSAADAKAYRIEGVEVKSAALGRHRFAEPRVVTLTTVAQKIGDARKLVVSGVKDRAGNATKDAACDYVYAPGRPLEPGPILEWLILGHFPADWKINYIDPTTVRPNTGDKVEFDSGEKKLSRAWRRGGTSQGFLRLSGLFGGDGGTDKSTGYAHLYLWSPRAQKVTIRIDSNDGERTWVNGKEVGFVDATRGLAEVVDRLPAELKSGWNQLLVECDNKTGVWLLALRILDETGREIEGLNWQLDDPAKAPAP
;
A
#
# COMPACT_ATOMS: atom_id res chain seq x y z
N MET A 1 -38.06 15.40 56.14
CA MET A 1 -38.18 13.94 56.30
C MET A 1 -38.76 13.36 55.01
N LYS A 2 -37.95 12.55 54.30
CA LYS A 2 -38.24 11.54 53.28
C LYS A 2 -39.45 11.74 52.32
N SER A 3 -39.16 12.02 51.04
CA SER A 3 -39.20 11.05 49.92
C SER A 3 -39.49 11.76 48.58
N LEU A 4 -38.61 11.63 47.58
CA LEU A 4 -38.99 11.25 46.21
C LEU A 4 -37.73 10.89 45.42
N ALA A 5 -37.81 9.78 44.70
CA ALA A 5 -36.71 9.13 44.01
C ALA A 5 -36.47 9.72 42.60
N MET A 6 -35.19 9.93 42.31
CA MET A 6 -34.48 9.62 41.05
C MET A 6 -35.25 9.76 39.72
N ILE A 7 -35.04 10.90 39.05
CA ILE A 7 -34.95 11.00 37.58
C ILE A 7 -33.74 11.91 37.29
N ILE A 8 -32.61 11.33 36.91
CA ILE A 8 -31.55 12.04 36.18
C ILE A 8 -31.47 11.37 34.83
N SER A 9 -31.98 12.07 33.82
CA SER A 9 -31.86 11.72 32.42
C SER A 9 -30.39 11.85 32.02
N MET A 10 -29.76 10.72 31.71
CA MET A 10 -28.47 10.62 31.04
C MET A 10 -28.54 11.33 29.68
N TRP A 11 -27.81 12.43 29.54
CA TRP A 11 -27.29 12.84 28.24
C TRP A 11 -26.15 11.89 27.90
N ALA A 12 -26.37 11.06 26.89
CA ALA A 12 -25.30 10.27 26.29
C ALA A 12 -24.29 11.23 25.66
N LEU A 13 -23.11 11.36 26.28
CA LEU A 13 -21.91 11.67 25.54
C LEU A 13 -21.69 10.51 24.57
N THR A 14 -21.95 10.72 23.28
CA THR A 14 -21.25 9.98 22.25
C THR A 14 -19.78 10.33 22.38
N ALA A 15 -19.01 9.48 23.06
CA ALA A 15 -17.57 9.47 22.89
C ALA A 15 -17.35 9.11 21.42
N ALA A 16 -16.88 10.09 20.63
CA ALA A 16 -16.19 9.76 19.40
C ALA A 16 -15.09 8.77 19.82
N ALA A 17 -15.13 7.55 19.27
CA ALA A 17 -14.07 6.59 19.47
C ALA A 17 -12.77 7.32 19.16
N ALA A 18 -11.90 7.48 20.16
CA ALA A 18 -10.53 7.85 19.88
C ALA A 18 -10.02 6.78 18.92
N ASP A 19 -9.70 7.17 17.70
CA ASP A 19 -8.83 6.36 16.84
C ASP A 19 -7.63 6.00 17.70
N VAL A 20 -7.25 4.72 17.64
CA VAL A 20 -6.07 4.17 18.30
C VAL A 20 -5.15 3.66 17.17
N SER A 21 -3.96 4.25 16.95
CA SER A 21 -2.88 3.69 16.13
C SER A 21 -2.70 2.26 16.60
N PRO A 22 -2.81 1.28 15.70
CA PRO A 22 -2.77 -0.09 16.13
C PRO A 22 -1.31 -0.51 16.35
N GLY A 23 -1.04 -1.40 17.32
CA GLY A 23 0.29 -1.98 17.55
C GLY A 23 0.72 -2.86 16.37
N ALA A 24 1.58 -3.87 16.51
CA ALA A 24 1.87 -4.76 15.36
C ALA A 24 0.62 -5.57 14.96
N LEU A 25 0.37 -5.73 13.65
CA LEU A 25 -0.62 -6.69 13.14
C LEU A 25 -0.14 -8.10 13.46
N GLU A 26 -0.92 -8.85 14.24
CA GLU A 26 -0.58 -10.21 14.66
C GLU A 26 -1.56 -11.24 14.09
N PHE A 27 -0.98 -12.36 13.68
CA PHE A 27 -1.70 -13.55 13.22
C PHE A 27 -1.50 -14.65 14.26
N GLY A 28 -2.59 -15.05 14.91
CA GLY A 28 -2.60 -16.13 15.87
C GLY A 28 -2.17 -17.46 15.24
N LYS A 29 -1.83 -18.45 16.07
CA LYS A 29 -1.49 -19.78 15.56
C LYS A 29 -2.66 -20.37 14.75
N PRO A 30 -2.44 -20.84 13.51
CA PRO A 30 -3.49 -21.46 12.72
C PRO A 30 -4.12 -22.66 13.42
N PHE A 31 -5.43 -22.81 13.25
CA PHE A 31 -6.21 -23.93 13.75
C PHE A 31 -7.28 -24.35 12.74
N ARG A 32 -7.63 -25.63 12.75
CA ARG A 32 -8.69 -26.18 11.89
C ARG A 32 -10.04 -26.05 12.59
N PRO A 33 -11.09 -25.56 11.91
CA PRO A 33 -12.40 -25.38 12.53
C PRO A 33 -12.96 -26.72 13.03
N LEU A 34 -12.92 -27.80 12.22
CA LEU A 34 -13.26 -29.16 12.65
C LEU A 34 -12.53 -30.22 11.80
N THR A 35 -12.10 -31.33 12.41
CA THR A 35 -11.43 -32.45 11.72
C THR A 35 -12.35 -33.68 11.60
N ALA A 36 -12.88 -33.94 10.40
CA ALA A 36 -13.22 -35.30 9.95
C ALA A 36 -12.13 -35.79 8.96
N GLY A 37 -11.75 -37.07 8.99
CA GLY A 37 -10.60 -37.56 8.22
C GLY A 37 -10.81 -37.58 6.70
N GLY A 38 -9.71 -37.45 5.93
CA GLY A 38 -9.54 -37.99 4.58
C GLY A 38 -10.12 -37.23 3.37
N GLU A 39 -10.94 -36.20 3.54
CA GLU A 39 -11.62 -35.51 2.43
C GLU A 39 -10.98 -34.16 2.03
N LEU A 40 -11.15 -33.77 0.76
CA LEU A 40 -10.70 -32.49 0.21
C LEU A 40 -11.57 -31.35 0.75
N ARG A 41 -10.98 -30.40 1.46
CA ARG A 41 -11.67 -29.20 1.92
C ARG A 41 -11.18 -27.96 1.23
N ARG A 42 -12.10 -27.21 0.62
CA ARG A 42 -11.76 -26.17 -0.35
C ARG A 42 -12.71 -24.99 -0.27
N ASP A 43 -12.28 -23.89 -0.89
CA ASP A 43 -13.07 -22.68 -1.09
C ASP A 43 -13.80 -22.20 0.18
N PRO A 44 -13.08 -21.97 1.31
CA PRO A 44 -13.73 -21.51 2.52
C PRO A 44 -14.30 -20.09 2.35
N ASP A 45 -15.28 -19.75 3.17
CA ASP A 45 -15.76 -18.39 3.36
C ASP A 45 -16.18 -18.14 4.81
N VAL A 46 -16.23 -16.87 5.22
CA VAL A 46 -16.49 -16.50 6.61
C VAL A 46 -17.30 -15.21 6.71
N ALA A 47 -18.25 -15.19 7.64
CA ALA A 47 -18.98 -13.98 8.04
C ALA A 47 -19.14 -13.92 9.56
N PHE A 48 -19.14 -12.71 10.11
CA PHE A 48 -19.42 -12.47 11.53
C PHE A 48 -20.85 -12.04 11.77
N GLY A 49 -21.47 -12.56 12.82
CA GLY A 49 -22.83 -12.20 13.21
C GLY A 49 -23.30 -12.92 14.47
N ALA A 50 -24.19 -12.28 15.24
CA ALA A 50 -24.72 -12.85 16.49
C ALA A 50 -23.60 -13.40 17.41
N ASP A 51 -22.57 -12.59 17.63
CA ASP A 51 -21.42 -12.87 18.51
C ASP A 51 -20.57 -14.10 18.11
N SER A 52 -20.65 -14.56 16.87
CA SER A 52 -19.78 -15.62 16.34
C SER A 52 -19.46 -15.42 14.85
N TRP A 53 -18.33 -15.98 14.41
CA TRP A 53 -18.10 -16.19 12.99
C TRP A 53 -18.71 -17.52 12.56
N LEU A 54 -19.38 -17.56 11.41
CA LEU A 54 -19.70 -18.80 10.72
C LEU A 54 -18.69 -18.99 9.58
N VAL A 55 -17.86 -20.03 9.69
CA VAL A 55 -16.95 -20.48 8.62
C VAL A 55 -17.66 -21.58 7.84
N VAL A 56 -17.70 -21.47 6.52
CA VAL A 56 -18.28 -22.49 5.62
C VAL A 56 -17.23 -22.99 4.64
N TRP A 57 -17.33 -24.24 4.21
CA TRP A 57 -16.40 -24.82 3.24
C TRP A 57 -17.06 -25.93 2.41
N GLN A 58 -16.46 -26.20 1.25
CA GLN A 58 -16.76 -27.38 0.46
C GLN A 58 -15.98 -28.57 1.04
N ASP A 59 -16.66 -29.69 1.29
CA ASP A 59 -16.09 -30.95 1.78
C ASP A 59 -16.36 -32.04 0.73
N GLY A 60 -15.31 -32.58 0.10
CA GLY A 60 -15.41 -33.65 -0.90
C GLY A 60 -14.84 -33.33 -2.29
N TRP A 61 -14.94 -34.31 -3.19
CA TRP A 61 -14.39 -34.27 -4.56
C TRP A 61 -15.41 -33.73 -5.56
N SER A 62 -14.98 -32.81 -6.42
CA SER A 62 -15.85 -32.19 -7.42
C SER A 62 -15.53 -32.53 -8.87
N GLY A 63 -14.70 -33.55 -9.10
CA GLY A 63 -14.50 -34.08 -10.44
C GLY A 63 -15.65 -35.00 -10.87
N LEU A 64 -15.56 -35.50 -12.10
CA LEU A 64 -16.51 -36.44 -12.70
C LEU A 64 -16.79 -37.64 -11.76
N GLY A 65 -18.07 -37.85 -11.44
CA GLY A 65 -18.53 -38.90 -10.51
C GLY A 65 -18.26 -38.62 -9.02
N GLY A 66 -17.80 -37.42 -8.68
CA GLY A 66 -17.61 -36.97 -7.30
C GLY A 66 -18.89 -36.59 -6.58
N ASP A 67 -18.76 -36.37 -5.28
CA ASP A 67 -19.81 -35.86 -4.39
C ASP A 67 -19.15 -34.86 -3.42
N SER A 68 -19.84 -33.75 -3.16
CA SER A 68 -19.38 -32.76 -2.19
C SER A 68 -20.51 -32.13 -1.41
N LYS A 69 -20.22 -31.83 -0.14
CA LYS A 69 -21.11 -31.20 0.83
C LYS A 69 -20.71 -29.76 1.05
N ILE A 70 -21.66 -28.97 1.51
CA ILE A 70 -21.36 -27.67 2.14
C ILE A 70 -21.47 -27.88 3.65
N LEU A 71 -20.35 -27.68 4.33
CA LEU A 71 -20.26 -27.78 5.78
C LEU A 71 -19.92 -26.41 6.39
N GLY A 72 -20.14 -26.27 7.69
CA GLY A 72 -19.71 -25.09 8.43
C GLY A 72 -19.41 -25.36 9.91
N ALA A 73 -18.83 -24.37 10.57
CA ALA A 73 -18.59 -24.35 12.00
C ALA A 73 -18.60 -22.92 12.52
N ARG A 74 -19.11 -22.72 13.73
CA ARG A 74 -19.10 -21.45 14.43
C ARG A 74 -17.85 -21.31 15.28
N ILE A 75 -17.22 -20.14 15.18
CA ILE A 75 -16.02 -19.75 15.90
C ILE A 75 -16.36 -18.54 16.76
N ALA A 76 -16.06 -18.60 18.05
CA ALA A 76 -16.22 -17.48 18.97
C ALA A 76 -15.15 -16.40 18.74
N PRO A 77 -15.37 -15.15 19.21
CA PRO A 77 -14.42 -14.03 19.13
C PRO A 77 -12.99 -14.34 19.62
N ASP A 78 -12.85 -15.28 20.55
CA ASP A 78 -11.57 -15.74 21.12
C ASP A 78 -10.94 -16.92 20.35
N GLY A 79 -11.50 -17.30 19.20
CA GLY A 79 -11.03 -18.39 18.36
C GLY A 79 -11.53 -19.78 18.79
N LYS A 80 -12.32 -19.89 19.85
CA LYS A 80 -12.87 -21.17 20.28
C LYS A 80 -13.93 -21.68 19.30
N ILE A 81 -13.79 -22.93 18.87
CA ILE A 81 -14.82 -23.62 18.08
C ILE A 81 -16.02 -23.91 18.99
N LEU A 82 -17.21 -23.48 18.55
CA LEU A 82 -18.45 -23.59 19.33
C LEU A 82 -19.21 -24.88 19.07
N ASP A 83 -19.03 -25.50 17.89
CA ASP A 83 -19.76 -26.70 17.49
C ASP A 83 -18.94 -27.96 17.75
N ALA A 84 -19.57 -29.01 18.28
CA ALA A 84 -18.91 -30.30 18.52
C ALA A 84 -18.75 -31.15 17.25
N ALA A 85 -19.51 -30.84 16.20
CA ALA A 85 -19.49 -31.51 14.90
C ALA A 85 -19.85 -30.51 13.78
N PRO A 86 -19.48 -30.79 12.50
CA PRO A 86 -19.74 -29.85 11.42
C PRO A 86 -21.24 -29.62 11.22
N ILE A 87 -21.61 -28.35 11.04
CA ILE A 87 -22.94 -27.96 10.59
C ILE A 87 -23.08 -28.44 9.14
N VAL A 88 -24.01 -29.36 8.90
CA VAL A 88 -24.32 -29.83 7.54
C VAL A 88 -25.29 -28.83 6.91
N VAL A 89 -24.76 -27.91 6.09
CA VAL A 89 -25.58 -26.91 5.40
C VAL A 89 -26.30 -27.54 4.21
N SER A 90 -25.59 -28.37 3.44
CA SER A 90 -26.17 -29.11 2.33
C SER A 90 -25.38 -30.39 2.05
N ALA A 91 -26.09 -31.49 1.80
CA ALA A 91 -25.53 -32.81 1.51
C ALA A 91 -26.48 -33.62 0.62
N GLY A 92 -25.97 -34.70 0.01
CA GLY A 92 -26.72 -35.58 -0.89
C GLY A 92 -25.98 -35.77 -2.21
N LYS A 93 -26.49 -36.59 -3.14
CA LYS A 93 -25.80 -36.94 -4.40
C LYS A 93 -25.80 -35.78 -5.41
N ALA A 94 -24.92 -34.79 -5.23
CA ALA A 94 -24.66 -33.71 -6.18
C ALA A 94 -23.32 -33.05 -5.86
N ILE A 95 -22.69 -32.42 -6.85
CA ILE A 95 -21.46 -31.67 -6.62
C ILE A 95 -21.84 -30.24 -6.21
N ARG A 96 -21.44 -29.85 -5.00
CA ARG A 96 -21.68 -28.52 -4.42
C ARG A 96 -20.36 -27.82 -4.17
N GLU A 97 -20.23 -26.61 -4.68
CA GLU A 97 -18.94 -25.91 -4.67
C GLU A 97 -19.06 -24.44 -4.30
N ARG A 98 -17.91 -23.87 -3.93
CA ARG A 98 -17.72 -22.42 -3.71
C ARG A 98 -18.79 -21.81 -2.80
N PRO A 99 -18.97 -22.31 -1.58
CA PRO A 99 -19.90 -21.70 -0.66
C PRO A 99 -19.49 -20.26 -0.36
N ARG A 100 -20.48 -19.38 -0.16
CA ARG A 100 -20.31 -18.03 0.35
C ARG A 100 -21.32 -17.75 1.45
N VAL A 101 -20.95 -16.90 2.39
CA VAL A 101 -21.77 -16.62 3.57
C VAL A 101 -21.84 -15.13 3.86
N ALA A 102 -23.03 -14.64 4.23
CA ALA A 102 -23.23 -13.33 4.80
C ALA A 102 -24.18 -13.42 5.98
N PHE A 103 -24.08 -12.48 6.92
CA PHE A 103 -24.99 -12.36 8.05
C PHE A 103 -25.87 -11.13 7.91
N GLY A 104 -27.17 -11.30 8.15
CA GLY A 104 -28.20 -10.28 8.01
C GLY A 104 -29.46 -10.69 8.75
N ASN A 105 -30.15 -9.73 9.37
CA ASN A 105 -31.40 -9.96 10.11
C ASN A 105 -31.35 -11.20 11.03
N LYS A 106 -30.30 -11.27 11.86
CA LYS A 106 -30.06 -12.35 12.85
C LYS A 106 -29.87 -13.75 12.25
N THR A 107 -29.62 -13.86 10.95
CA THR A 107 -29.51 -15.12 10.23
C THR A 107 -28.30 -15.10 9.30
N PHE A 108 -27.65 -16.23 9.11
CA PHE A 108 -26.66 -16.41 8.04
C PHE A 108 -27.36 -16.91 6.78
N LEU A 109 -27.02 -16.36 5.62
CA LEU A 109 -27.39 -16.95 4.33
C LEU A 109 -26.14 -17.57 3.73
N VAL A 110 -26.17 -18.89 3.53
CA VAL A 110 -25.11 -19.64 2.85
C VAL A 110 -25.57 -19.94 1.44
N VAL A 111 -24.78 -19.54 0.44
CA VAL A 111 -25.07 -19.75 -0.99
C VAL A 111 -23.97 -20.60 -1.63
N TRP A 112 -24.29 -21.42 -2.62
CA TRP A 112 -23.31 -22.24 -3.35
C TRP A 112 -23.73 -22.46 -4.80
N GLN A 113 -22.78 -22.89 -5.63
CA GLN A 113 -23.10 -23.44 -6.96
C GLN A 113 -23.29 -24.94 -6.85
N GLU A 114 -24.34 -25.48 -7.48
CA GLU A 114 -24.67 -26.90 -7.45
C GLU A 114 -24.76 -27.45 -8.87
N PHE A 115 -24.00 -28.49 -9.16
CA PHE A 115 -24.07 -29.20 -10.42
C PHE A 115 -25.23 -30.20 -10.41
N ASN A 116 -26.20 -29.99 -11.29
CA ASN A 116 -27.42 -30.82 -11.37
C ASN A 116 -27.27 -32.05 -12.29
N GLY A 117 -26.09 -32.24 -12.89
CA GLY A 117 -25.80 -33.29 -13.87
C GLY A 117 -25.61 -32.77 -15.31
N GLU A 118 -26.08 -31.55 -15.61
CA GLU A 118 -25.96 -30.90 -16.92
C GLU A 118 -25.22 -29.57 -16.82
N ASP A 119 -25.63 -28.72 -15.89
CA ASP A 119 -25.08 -27.38 -15.64
C ASP A 119 -25.09 -27.04 -14.14
N TYR A 120 -24.64 -25.82 -13.82
CA TYR A 120 -24.62 -25.28 -12.46
C TYR A 120 -25.81 -24.37 -12.21
N ASP A 121 -26.49 -24.57 -11.08
CA ASP A 121 -27.49 -23.67 -10.50
C ASP A 121 -26.93 -22.94 -9.27
N ILE A 122 -27.60 -21.87 -8.82
CA ILE A 122 -27.30 -21.24 -7.53
C ILE A 122 -28.36 -21.63 -6.50
N ARG A 123 -27.89 -22.21 -5.39
CA ARG A 123 -28.71 -22.66 -4.27
C ARG A 123 -28.33 -21.91 -3.00
N ALA A 124 -29.24 -21.87 -2.02
CA ALA A 124 -28.99 -21.26 -0.73
C ALA A 124 -29.73 -21.95 0.42
N VAL A 125 -29.20 -21.83 1.62
CA VAL A 125 -29.84 -22.23 2.88
C VAL A 125 -29.56 -21.16 3.93
N ARG A 126 -30.60 -20.82 4.70
CA ARG A 126 -30.48 -19.99 5.89
C ARG A 126 -30.00 -20.82 7.06
N VAL A 127 -29.08 -20.29 7.85
CA VAL A 127 -28.55 -20.91 9.06
C VAL A 127 -28.76 -19.94 10.22
N SER A 128 -29.36 -20.40 11.32
CA SER A 128 -29.60 -19.58 12.51
C SER A 128 -28.28 -19.20 13.20
N SER A 129 -28.33 -18.22 14.11
CA SER A 129 -27.21 -17.85 14.99
C SER A 129 -26.69 -19.03 15.82
N GLU A 130 -27.54 -20.00 16.09
CA GLU A 130 -27.22 -21.24 16.82
C GLU A 130 -26.61 -22.32 15.92
N GLY A 131 -26.40 -22.05 14.63
CA GLY A 131 -25.80 -23.00 13.69
C GLY A 131 -26.78 -24.02 13.12
N LYS A 132 -28.10 -23.75 13.17
CA LYS A 132 -29.13 -24.66 12.66
C LYS A 132 -29.59 -24.26 11.26
N PRO A 133 -29.53 -25.14 10.24
CA PRO A 133 -30.21 -24.93 8.96
C PRO A 133 -31.72 -24.72 9.16
N LEU A 134 -32.27 -23.68 8.54
CA LEU A 134 -33.65 -23.24 8.73
C LEU A 134 -34.59 -23.67 7.60
N ASP A 135 -34.05 -23.96 6.42
CA ASP A 135 -34.81 -24.38 5.25
C ASP A 135 -34.78 -25.91 5.12
N ALA A 136 -35.96 -26.52 4.99
CA ALA A 136 -36.09 -27.97 4.82
C ALA A 136 -35.57 -28.45 3.46
N GLU A 137 -35.70 -27.59 2.44
CA GLU A 137 -35.12 -27.76 1.11
C GLU A 137 -34.30 -26.51 0.78
N ALA A 138 -33.23 -26.67 -0.01
CA ALA A 138 -32.42 -25.54 -0.43
C ALA A 138 -33.22 -24.59 -1.33
N ILE A 139 -33.12 -23.29 -1.03
CA ILE A 139 -33.72 -22.21 -1.82
C ILE A 139 -33.06 -22.22 -3.20
N ALA A 140 -33.89 -22.32 -4.25
CA ALA A 140 -33.46 -22.17 -5.63
C ALA A 140 -33.30 -20.69 -5.96
N VAL A 141 -32.11 -20.10 -5.76
CA VAL A 141 -31.87 -18.68 -6.07
C VAL A 141 -32.02 -18.44 -7.57
N VAL A 142 -31.46 -19.34 -8.37
CA VAL A 142 -31.74 -19.46 -9.80
C VAL A 142 -31.55 -20.90 -10.27
N SER A 143 -32.46 -21.34 -11.12
CA SER A 143 -32.31 -22.52 -11.96
C SER A 143 -32.60 -22.13 -13.40
N GLY A 144 -31.64 -22.34 -14.30
CA GLY A 144 -31.73 -21.86 -15.67
C GLY A 144 -31.02 -22.79 -16.65
N VAL A 145 -31.20 -22.53 -17.93
CA VAL A 145 -30.43 -23.22 -18.98
C VAL A 145 -28.98 -22.71 -18.92
N HIS A 146 -28.03 -23.63 -19.02
CA HIS A 146 -26.59 -23.38 -18.96
C HIS A 146 -26.10 -22.90 -17.59
N ASN A 147 -24.80 -22.64 -17.45
CA ASN A 147 -24.18 -22.41 -16.16
C ASN A 147 -24.59 -21.08 -15.49
N GLN A 148 -25.09 -21.17 -14.25
CA GLN A 148 -25.08 -20.13 -13.24
C GLN A 148 -24.07 -20.51 -12.15
N SER A 149 -23.02 -19.71 -11.97
CA SER A 149 -21.87 -20.13 -11.16
C SER A 149 -21.18 -18.98 -10.45
N ARG A 150 -20.21 -19.29 -9.59
CA ARG A 150 -19.39 -18.34 -8.81
C ARG A 150 -20.24 -17.29 -8.07
N PRO A 151 -21.12 -17.73 -7.15
CA PRO A 151 -21.93 -16.79 -6.40
C PRO A 151 -21.07 -15.94 -5.46
N ALA A 152 -21.58 -14.77 -5.10
CA ALA A 152 -21.17 -13.94 -3.98
C ALA A 152 -22.41 -13.37 -3.28
N VAL A 153 -22.31 -13.10 -1.99
CA VAL A 153 -23.45 -12.64 -1.18
C VAL A 153 -23.02 -11.54 -0.21
N ALA A 154 -23.86 -10.52 -0.06
CA ALA A 154 -23.74 -9.49 0.97
C ALA A 154 -25.11 -9.19 1.56
N SER A 155 -25.14 -8.69 2.80
CA SER A 155 -26.37 -8.26 3.47
C SER A 155 -26.40 -6.75 3.66
N ASP A 156 -27.59 -6.17 3.53
CA ASP A 156 -27.87 -4.79 3.93
C ASP A 156 -28.32 -4.65 5.40
N GLY A 157 -28.29 -5.74 6.17
CA GLY A 157 -28.78 -5.83 7.53
C GLY A 157 -30.20 -6.38 7.66
N ASP A 158 -31.05 -6.26 6.63
CA ASP A 158 -32.45 -6.74 6.63
C ASP A 158 -32.65 -7.95 5.70
N GLY A 159 -31.96 -7.99 4.57
CA GLY A 159 -31.98 -9.05 3.58
C GLY A 159 -30.61 -9.21 2.92
N PHE A 160 -30.59 -9.88 1.77
CA PHE A 160 -29.35 -10.23 1.08
C PHE A 160 -29.44 -9.91 -0.40
N LEU A 161 -28.30 -9.55 -0.99
CA LEU A 161 -28.10 -9.57 -2.43
C LEU A 161 -27.15 -10.70 -2.77
N VAL A 162 -27.62 -11.64 -3.59
CA VAL A 162 -26.79 -12.71 -4.17
C VAL A 162 -26.49 -12.32 -5.62
N VAL A 163 -25.22 -12.37 -6.02
CA VAL A 163 -24.77 -12.10 -7.40
C VAL A 163 -23.97 -13.28 -7.94
N TRP A 164 -24.02 -13.53 -9.25
CA TRP A 164 -23.35 -14.67 -9.89
C TRP A 164 -23.00 -14.37 -11.35
N GLN A 165 -22.13 -15.19 -11.95
CA GLN A 165 -21.93 -15.20 -13.40
C GLN A 165 -22.93 -16.15 -14.05
N ASP A 166 -23.52 -15.74 -15.16
CA ASP A 166 -24.63 -16.41 -15.81
C ASP A 166 -24.37 -16.60 -17.31
N PHE A 167 -24.49 -17.83 -17.80
CA PHE A 167 -24.26 -18.20 -19.20
C PHE A 167 -25.56 -18.48 -19.98
N ARG A 168 -26.73 -18.08 -19.47
CA ARG A 168 -28.03 -18.33 -20.13
C ARG A 168 -28.10 -17.88 -21.60
N GLY A 169 -27.32 -16.87 -21.99
CA GLY A 169 -27.25 -16.36 -23.36
C GLY A 169 -26.41 -17.22 -24.32
N GLY A 170 -25.71 -18.24 -23.84
CA GLY A 170 -24.91 -19.19 -24.63
C GLY A 170 -23.68 -18.62 -25.35
N LYS A 171 -23.39 -17.32 -25.17
CA LYS A 171 -22.32 -16.60 -25.88
C LYS A 171 -21.24 -16.07 -24.94
N ASN A 172 -21.65 -15.38 -23.87
CA ASN A 172 -20.76 -14.76 -22.89
C ASN A 172 -21.36 -14.92 -21.49
N TYR A 173 -20.51 -14.92 -20.46
CA TYR A 173 -20.98 -14.78 -19.08
C TYR A 173 -21.38 -13.34 -18.80
N GLU A 174 -22.54 -13.16 -18.18
CA GLU A 174 -23.06 -11.88 -17.68
C GLU A 174 -23.20 -11.92 -16.16
N ILE A 175 -23.28 -10.76 -15.50
CA ILE A 175 -23.49 -10.73 -14.04
C ILE A 175 -24.97 -10.51 -13.78
N PHE A 176 -25.55 -11.44 -13.04
CA PHE A 176 -26.92 -11.38 -12.54
C PHE A 176 -26.92 -11.31 -11.02
N GLY A 177 -28.05 -10.90 -10.48
CA GLY A 177 -28.30 -10.95 -9.05
C GLY A 177 -29.75 -11.23 -8.71
N ALA A 178 -30.00 -11.58 -7.46
CA ALA A 178 -31.33 -11.71 -6.90
C ALA A 178 -31.28 -11.29 -5.43
N ARG A 179 -32.32 -10.57 -5.00
CA ARG A 179 -32.52 -10.32 -3.58
C ARG A 179 -33.09 -11.57 -2.92
N VAL A 180 -32.57 -11.92 -1.76
CA VAL A 180 -33.12 -12.94 -0.87
C VAL A 180 -33.54 -12.24 0.41
N SER A 181 -34.82 -12.30 0.75
CA SER A 181 -35.32 -11.76 2.02
C SER A 181 -34.85 -12.61 3.20
N ALA A 182 -34.92 -12.08 4.41
CA ALA A 182 -34.61 -12.84 5.63
C ALA A 182 -35.49 -14.08 5.84
N ASP A 183 -36.72 -14.08 5.31
CA ASP A 183 -37.60 -15.25 5.33
C ASP A 183 -37.34 -16.24 4.16
N GLY A 184 -36.30 -16.01 3.36
CA GLY A 184 -35.85 -16.92 2.30
C GLY A 184 -36.60 -16.77 0.97
N LYS A 185 -37.35 -15.68 0.78
CA LYS A 185 -38.12 -15.41 -0.45
C LYS A 185 -37.30 -14.60 -1.45
N LEU A 186 -37.64 -14.73 -2.72
CA LEU A 186 -37.05 -14.01 -3.85
C LEU A 186 -38.05 -12.96 -4.36
N PRO A 187 -38.12 -11.75 -3.77
CA PRO A 187 -39.16 -10.77 -4.08
C PRO A 187 -39.20 -10.31 -5.54
N ASP A 188 -38.06 -10.32 -6.24
CA ASP A 188 -37.95 -9.80 -7.61
C ASP A 188 -37.46 -10.83 -8.64
N GLY A 189 -37.15 -12.07 -8.19
CA GLY A 189 -36.44 -13.05 -9.02
C GLY A 189 -35.03 -12.61 -9.45
N ALA A 190 -34.48 -13.27 -10.47
CA ALA A 190 -33.17 -12.96 -11.04
C ALA A 190 -33.22 -11.75 -11.97
N MET A 191 -32.34 -10.77 -11.75
CA MET A 191 -32.24 -9.53 -12.51
C MET A 191 -30.84 -9.32 -13.08
N PRO A 192 -30.71 -8.73 -14.29
CA PRO A 192 -29.42 -8.40 -14.86
C PRO A 192 -28.76 -7.27 -14.05
N VAL A 193 -27.52 -7.49 -13.67
CA VAL A 193 -26.71 -6.55 -12.88
C VAL A 193 -25.69 -5.85 -13.79
N ALA A 194 -24.93 -6.60 -14.60
CA ALA A 194 -24.04 -6.04 -15.63
C ALA A 194 -24.04 -6.86 -16.93
N MET A 195 -23.95 -6.17 -18.08
CA MET A 195 -23.80 -6.78 -19.41
C MET A 195 -22.36 -6.61 -19.95
N GLY A 196 -21.85 -7.63 -20.64
CA GLY A 196 -20.72 -7.47 -21.57
C GLY A 196 -19.29 -7.47 -21.02
N SER A 197 -19.03 -7.95 -19.80
CA SER A 197 -17.66 -8.24 -19.32
C SER A 197 -17.32 -9.72 -19.49
N ALA A 198 -16.06 -10.05 -19.80
CA ALA A 198 -15.55 -11.42 -19.68
C ALA A 198 -15.56 -11.82 -18.19
N GLY A 199 -16.74 -12.22 -17.70
CA GLY A 199 -17.04 -12.34 -16.28
C GLY A 199 -16.22 -13.45 -15.65
N HIS A 200 -15.47 -13.12 -14.61
CA HIS A 200 -14.94 -14.09 -13.66
C HIS A 200 -15.27 -13.64 -12.23
N THR A 201 -15.71 -14.55 -11.36
CA THR A 201 -15.78 -14.40 -9.88
C THR A 201 -16.18 -12.99 -9.38
N PRO A 202 -17.47 -12.62 -9.40
CA PRO A 202 -17.91 -11.37 -8.78
C PRO A 202 -17.63 -11.38 -7.27
N SER A 203 -17.46 -10.19 -6.69
CA SER A 203 -17.48 -9.98 -5.24
C SER A 203 -18.44 -8.85 -4.91
N VAL A 204 -19.04 -8.86 -3.73
CA VAL A 204 -20.06 -7.88 -3.33
C VAL A 204 -19.94 -7.53 -1.85
N ALA A 205 -20.13 -6.25 -1.54
CA ALA A 205 -20.29 -5.77 -0.16
C ALA A 205 -21.40 -4.72 -0.11
N PHE A 206 -21.94 -4.47 1.09
CA PHE A 206 -22.89 -3.41 1.37
C PHE A 206 -22.26 -2.34 2.26
N SER A 207 -22.47 -1.08 1.93
CA SER A 207 -22.11 0.06 2.77
C SER A 207 -22.86 1.31 2.33
N GLY A 208 -23.07 2.27 3.23
CA GLY A 208 -23.63 3.58 2.88
C GLY A 208 -25.01 3.54 2.21
N GLY A 209 -25.79 2.48 2.41
CA GLY A 209 -27.12 2.32 1.81
C GLY A 209 -27.16 1.66 0.43
N GLU A 210 -26.03 1.20 -0.10
CA GLU A 210 -25.94 0.54 -1.40
C GLU A 210 -24.98 -0.66 -1.39
N TYR A 211 -25.04 -1.47 -2.44
CA TYR A 211 -24.09 -2.54 -2.72
C TYR A 211 -23.06 -2.10 -3.76
N LEU A 212 -21.82 -2.55 -3.59
CA LEU A 212 -20.80 -2.47 -4.63
C LEU A 212 -20.45 -3.89 -5.10
N VAL A 213 -20.69 -4.16 -6.38
CA VAL A 213 -20.33 -5.41 -7.05
C VAL A 213 -19.05 -5.19 -7.84
N THR A 214 -17.97 -5.88 -7.50
CA THR A 214 -16.69 -5.77 -8.20
C THR A 214 -16.50 -6.94 -9.16
N ILE A 215 -16.08 -6.62 -10.38
CA ILE A 215 -15.85 -7.58 -11.47
C ILE A 215 -14.40 -7.41 -11.96
N PRO A 216 -13.60 -8.49 -12.02
CA PRO A 216 -12.25 -8.45 -12.56
C PRO A 216 -12.26 -8.18 -14.07
N GLY A 217 -11.24 -7.47 -14.55
CA GLY A 217 -11.06 -7.18 -15.98
C GLY A 217 -9.69 -6.62 -16.31
N THR A 218 -9.50 -6.12 -17.54
CA THR A 218 -8.33 -5.29 -17.89
C THR A 218 -8.32 -3.94 -17.14
N THR A 219 -9.50 -3.54 -16.67
CA THR A 219 -9.71 -2.48 -15.68
C THR A 219 -10.78 -3.01 -14.72
N MET A 220 -10.55 -2.96 -13.41
CA MET A 220 -11.57 -3.27 -12.41
C MET A 220 -12.82 -2.43 -12.65
N VAL A 221 -13.97 -3.12 -12.65
CA VAL A 221 -15.27 -2.47 -12.72
C VAL A 221 -15.98 -2.67 -11.39
N GLY A 222 -16.28 -1.57 -10.70
CA GLY A 222 -17.18 -1.55 -9.56
C GLY A 222 -18.56 -1.09 -10.02
N LEU A 223 -19.57 -1.95 -9.94
CA LEU A 223 -20.95 -1.60 -10.24
C LEU A 223 -21.70 -1.30 -8.94
N ARG A 224 -22.29 -0.12 -8.87
CA ARG A 224 -23.15 0.26 -7.75
C ARG A 224 -24.54 -0.33 -7.98
N VAL A 225 -25.11 -0.92 -6.95
CA VAL A 225 -26.45 -1.51 -6.96
C VAL A 225 -27.20 -0.97 -5.74
N SER A 226 -28.39 -0.43 -5.95
CA SER A 226 -29.25 0.06 -4.86
C SER A 226 -29.62 -1.06 -3.90
N ARG A 227 -30.10 -0.67 -2.72
CA ARG A 227 -30.66 -1.60 -1.74
C ARG A 227 -31.77 -2.49 -2.32
N GLU A 228 -32.54 -1.96 -3.27
CA GLU A 228 -33.60 -2.66 -3.99
C GLU A 228 -33.10 -3.54 -5.14
N GLY A 229 -31.78 -3.71 -5.32
CA GLY A 229 -31.19 -4.56 -6.36
C GLY A 229 -31.07 -3.90 -7.73
N LYS A 230 -31.46 -2.63 -7.88
CA LYS A 230 -31.38 -1.91 -9.17
C LYS A 230 -29.97 -1.37 -9.44
N PRO A 231 -29.40 -1.56 -10.64
CA PRO A 231 -28.13 -0.94 -11.02
C PRO A 231 -28.19 0.60 -10.92
N LEU A 232 -27.18 1.21 -10.29
CA LEU A 232 -27.05 2.65 -10.12
C LEU A 232 -25.96 3.26 -11.02
N GLY A 233 -25.13 2.43 -11.66
CA GLY A 233 -24.08 2.86 -12.59
C GLY A 233 -22.73 2.22 -12.28
N ALA A 234 -21.89 2.11 -13.31
CA ALA A 234 -20.56 1.52 -13.23
C ALA A 234 -19.49 2.57 -12.96
N VAL A 235 -18.54 2.22 -12.11
CA VAL A 235 -17.29 2.93 -11.83
C VAL A 235 -16.15 2.09 -12.39
N LYS A 236 -15.32 2.71 -13.22
CA LYS A 236 -14.10 2.06 -13.71
C LYS A 236 -12.92 2.62 -12.94
N ALA A 237 -12.14 1.74 -12.33
CA ALA A 237 -10.85 2.11 -11.77
C ALA A 237 -9.77 1.73 -12.79
N SER A 238 -9.16 2.72 -13.42
CA SER A 238 -7.99 2.51 -14.28
C SER A 238 -6.72 2.50 -13.43
N GLY A 239 -6.15 1.32 -13.20
CA GLY A 239 -4.80 1.20 -12.65
C GLY A 239 -3.73 1.42 -13.73
N PRO A 240 -2.48 1.76 -13.35
CA PRO A 240 -1.37 1.81 -14.29
C PRO A 240 -1.11 0.39 -14.85
N GLY A 241 -1.42 0.20 -16.13
CA GLY A 241 -1.05 -0.91 -17.01
C GLY A 241 -0.83 -2.29 -16.38
N GLY A 242 -1.83 -3.17 -16.48
CA GLY A 242 -1.69 -4.61 -16.23
C GLY A 242 -3.05 -5.32 -16.25
N ARG A 243 -3.10 -6.60 -16.64
CA ARG A 243 -4.28 -7.45 -16.36
C ARG A 243 -4.39 -7.64 -14.85
N GLU A 244 -5.59 -7.72 -14.28
CA GLU A 244 -5.77 -8.12 -12.88
C GLU A 244 -5.59 -9.64 -12.72
N GLY A 245 -4.89 -10.06 -11.67
CA GLY A 245 -4.41 -11.44 -11.49
C GLY A 245 -5.43 -12.39 -10.86
N GLY A 246 -6.46 -11.85 -10.22
CA GLY A 246 -7.52 -12.62 -9.55
C GLY A 246 -8.71 -11.73 -9.21
N PRO A 247 -9.81 -12.30 -8.68
CA PRO A 247 -10.98 -11.53 -8.26
C PRO A 247 -10.61 -10.45 -7.22
N PRO A 248 -11.07 -9.21 -7.41
CA PRO A 248 -10.97 -8.19 -6.38
C PRO A 248 -11.82 -8.57 -5.17
N ALA A 249 -11.28 -8.32 -3.98
CA ALA A 249 -12.02 -8.41 -2.73
C ALA A 249 -12.62 -7.04 -2.39
N VAL A 250 -13.85 -7.02 -1.87
CA VAL A 250 -14.53 -5.77 -1.47
C VAL A 250 -15.06 -5.91 -0.04
N ALA A 251 -14.94 -4.85 0.75
CA ALA A 251 -15.54 -4.73 2.07
C ALA A 251 -16.25 -3.38 2.23
N GLY A 252 -17.32 -3.36 3.02
CA GLY A 252 -17.93 -2.13 3.48
C GLY A 252 -17.04 -1.45 4.53
N ALA A 253 -16.94 -0.13 4.47
CA ALA A 253 -16.26 0.72 5.44
C ALA A 253 -17.18 1.89 5.84
N ALA A 254 -16.83 2.62 6.92
CA ALA A 254 -17.66 3.68 7.50
C ALA A 254 -18.17 4.72 6.47
N ASP A 255 -17.33 5.06 5.47
CA ASP A 255 -17.61 6.10 4.49
C ASP A 255 -17.76 5.57 3.04
N GLY A 256 -17.97 4.26 2.86
CA GLY A 256 -18.09 3.65 1.52
C GLY A 256 -17.50 2.25 1.45
N PHE A 257 -16.64 1.99 0.46
CA PHE A 257 -16.07 0.67 0.19
C PHE A 257 -14.56 0.66 0.13
N LEU A 258 -13.98 -0.44 0.59
CA LEU A 258 -12.59 -0.83 0.35
C LEU A 258 -12.57 -1.90 -0.71
N VAL A 259 -11.69 -1.75 -1.70
CA VAL A 259 -11.47 -2.79 -2.71
C VAL A 259 -10.00 -3.09 -2.82
N VAL A 260 -9.65 -4.37 -2.79
CA VAL A 260 -8.28 -4.85 -2.92
C VAL A 260 -8.21 -5.73 -4.16
N ALA A 261 -7.21 -5.49 -5.01
CA ALA A 261 -6.99 -6.26 -6.23
C ALA A 261 -5.51 -6.58 -6.41
N SER A 262 -5.21 -7.74 -7.00
CA SER A 262 -3.85 -8.08 -7.42
C SER A 262 -3.62 -7.71 -8.88
N ARG A 263 -2.45 -7.17 -9.21
CA ARG A 263 -2.02 -6.99 -10.59
C ARG A 263 -1.42 -8.30 -11.11
N SER A 264 -1.98 -8.86 -12.17
CA SER A 264 -1.52 -10.08 -12.82
C SER A 264 -0.11 -9.86 -13.37
N PRO A 265 0.81 -10.78 -13.07
CA PRO A 265 2.13 -10.80 -13.66
C PRO A 265 2.22 -11.64 -14.93
N GLU A 266 1.10 -12.13 -15.50
CA GLU A 266 1.20 -13.02 -16.66
C GLU A 266 2.08 -12.39 -17.74
N PRO A 267 3.18 -13.06 -18.15
CA PRO A 267 3.97 -12.59 -19.26
C PRO A 267 3.03 -12.46 -20.44
N ASP A 268 3.02 -11.29 -21.06
CA ASP A 268 2.41 -11.17 -22.36
C ASP A 268 3.07 -12.18 -23.33
N PRO A 269 2.52 -12.40 -24.54
CA PRO A 269 3.10 -13.33 -25.51
C PRO A 269 4.58 -13.05 -25.87
N TRP A 270 5.12 -11.91 -25.44
CA TRP A 270 6.49 -11.45 -25.64
C TRP A 270 7.35 -11.51 -24.37
N GLY A 271 6.85 -12.11 -23.28
CA GLY A 271 7.58 -12.29 -22.03
C GLY A 271 7.54 -11.08 -21.09
N TRP A 272 6.81 -10.02 -21.41
CA TRP A 272 6.70 -8.84 -20.54
C TRP A 272 5.66 -9.07 -19.45
N CYS A 273 6.12 -9.04 -18.21
CA CYS A 273 5.25 -8.99 -17.03
C CYS A 273 5.17 -7.53 -16.57
N GLY A 274 3.96 -7.00 -16.36
CA GLY A 274 3.80 -5.73 -15.65
C GLY A 274 4.31 -5.83 -14.20
N PRO A 275 4.62 -4.72 -13.51
CA PRO A 275 5.10 -4.78 -12.14
C PRO A 275 4.02 -5.39 -11.23
N PRO A 276 4.26 -6.55 -10.58
CA PRO A 276 3.29 -7.12 -9.65
C PRO A 276 3.04 -6.18 -8.49
N GLY A 277 1.81 -6.20 -7.98
CA GLY A 277 1.42 -5.32 -6.89
C GLY A 277 0.04 -5.64 -6.37
N ILE A 278 -0.20 -5.23 -5.13
CA ILE A 278 -1.49 -5.26 -4.48
C ILE A 278 -1.99 -3.84 -4.42
N LEU A 279 -3.15 -3.61 -5.04
CA LEU A 279 -3.78 -2.32 -5.18
C LEU A 279 -4.95 -2.22 -4.23
N VAL A 280 -5.00 -1.13 -3.48
CA VAL A 280 -6.11 -0.77 -2.63
C VAL A 280 -6.80 0.44 -3.23
N TYR A 281 -8.12 0.36 -3.33
CA TYR A 281 -9.00 1.42 -3.80
C TYR A 281 -10.00 1.77 -2.71
N THR A 282 -10.30 3.05 -2.59
CA THR A 282 -11.41 3.56 -1.77
C THR A 282 -12.51 4.09 -2.68
N PHE A 283 -13.76 3.78 -2.34
CA PHE A 283 -14.93 4.30 -3.05
C PHE A 283 -15.88 4.94 -2.04
N LYS A 284 -16.11 6.26 -2.12
CA LYS A 284 -16.99 7.01 -1.20
C LYS A 284 -18.18 7.65 -1.92
N GLY A 285 -19.41 7.42 -1.42
CA GLY A 285 -20.61 8.25 -1.66
C GLY A 285 -21.16 8.40 -3.10
N SER A 286 -21.97 9.46 -3.30
CA SER A 286 -22.66 9.82 -4.55
C SER A 286 -21.81 10.71 -5.45
N PHE A 287 -21.79 10.40 -6.75
CA PHE A 287 -21.05 11.08 -7.82
C PHE A 287 -21.23 12.62 -7.83
N ALA A 288 -20.25 13.34 -7.28
CA ALA A 288 -19.73 14.53 -7.95
C ALA A 288 -18.39 14.14 -8.58
N PRO A 289 -18.03 14.65 -9.76
CA PRO A 289 -16.81 14.27 -10.48
C PRO A 289 -15.59 14.85 -9.76
N ALA A 290 -15.18 14.23 -8.65
CA ALA A 290 -13.87 14.43 -8.07
C ALA A 290 -12.90 13.48 -8.77
N ALA A 291 -12.27 13.99 -9.83
CA ALA A 291 -11.20 13.36 -10.62
C ALA A 291 -11.51 11.98 -11.25
N PRO A 292 -10.92 11.66 -12.42
CA PRO A 292 -11.05 10.33 -12.98
C PRO A 292 -10.23 9.34 -12.15
N GLY A 293 -10.89 8.38 -11.50
CA GLY A 293 -10.28 7.19 -10.91
C GLY A 293 -10.34 7.17 -9.39
N GLY A 294 -10.95 6.11 -8.83
CA GLY A 294 -10.74 5.78 -7.42
C GLY A 294 -9.23 5.67 -7.14
N TYR A 295 -8.75 6.36 -6.12
CA TYR A 295 -7.33 6.44 -5.80
C TYR A 295 -6.78 5.03 -5.54
N ALA A 296 -5.92 4.56 -6.44
CA ALA A 296 -5.25 3.28 -6.32
C ALA A 296 -3.90 3.48 -5.62
N HIS A 297 -3.70 2.83 -4.48
CA HIS A 297 -2.41 2.81 -3.79
C HIS A 297 -1.84 1.39 -3.80
N GLU A 298 -0.54 1.28 -4.01
CA GLU A 298 0.16 0.01 -4.01
C GLU A 298 0.78 -0.25 -2.64
N ILE A 299 0.37 -1.34 -1.98
CA ILE A 299 0.79 -1.70 -0.61
C ILE A 299 1.77 -2.88 -0.56
N ALA A 300 2.29 -3.32 -1.73
CA ALA A 300 3.23 -4.43 -1.85
C ALA A 300 4.69 -4.02 -1.53
N MET A 301 5.58 -5.02 -1.41
CA MET A 301 6.97 -4.91 -0.92
C MET A 301 7.91 -4.03 -1.76
N ARG A 302 7.82 -2.70 -1.72
CA ARG A 302 8.56 -1.79 -2.62
C ARG A 302 10.06 -1.55 -2.36
N GLN A 303 10.66 -2.09 -1.30
CA GLN A 303 11.96 -1.59 -0.81
C GLN A 303 13.23 -2.28 -1.36
N VAL A 304 13.15 -3.18 -2.35
CA VAL A 304 14.34 -3.87 -2.90
C VAL A 304 14.39 -3.73 -4.44
N PRO A 305 15.55 -3.45 -5.07
CA PRO A 305 15.68 -3.38 -6.53
C PRO A 305 15.11 -4.62 -7.22
N GLN A 306 14.37 -4.39 -8.30
CA GLN A 306 13.58 -5.40 -9.02
C GLN A 306 14.40 -6.26 -9.98
N VAL A 307 15.35 -7.02 -9.46
CA VAL A 307 16.19 -7.87 -10.31
C VAL A 307 16.35 -9.24 -9.69
N LEU A 308 15.62 -10.23 -10.22
CA LEU A 308 16.05 -11.62 -10.09
C LEU A 308 17.34 -11.81 -10.87
N ASP A 309 18.35 -12.38 -10.23
CA ASP A 309 19.62 -12.71 -10.90
C ASP A 309 19.38 -13.69 -12.05
N SER A 310 19.45 -13.20 -13.28
CA SER A 310 19.29 -14.01 -14.49
C SER A 310 20.33 -15.12 -14.63
N ALA A 311 21.48 -15.03 -13.95
CA ALA A 311 22.47 -16.11 -13.92
C ALA A 311 22.01 -17.30 -13.05
N PHE A 312 21.17 -17.05 -12.05
CA PHE A 312 20.67 -18.07 -11.12
C PHE A 312 19.53 -18.92 -11.72
N TRP A 313 18.68 -18.34 -12.58
CA TRP A 313 17.42 -18.95 -13.03
C TRP A 313 17.42 -19.49 -14.47
N LYS A 314 18.47 -19.25 -15.25
CA LYS A 314 18.59 -19.66 -16.67
C LYS A 314 18.42 -21.17 -16.94
N ASP A 315 18.59 -22.02 -15.93
CA ASP A 315 18.57 -23.49 -16.04
C ASP A 315 17.29 -24.13 -15.42
N VAL A 316 16.30 -23.35 -14.98
CA VAL A 316 15.06 -23.87 -14.37
C VAL A 316 14.04 -24.32 -15.43
N VAL A 317 13.47 -25.52 -15.25
CA VAL A 317 12.45 -26.08 -16.15
C VAL A 317 11.18 -25.22 -16.12
N GLY A 318 10.78 -24.67 -17.27
CA GLY A 318 9.66 -23.72 -17.37
C GLY A 318 10.08 -22.25 -17.44
N TRP A 319 11.38 -21.95 -17.38
CA TRP A 319 11.91 -20.61 -17.67
C TRP A 319 11.63 -20.23 -19.14
N PRO A 320 11.01 -19.08 -19.44
CA PRO A 320 10.90 -18.61 -20.82
C PRO A 320 12.32 -18.32 -21.34
N ALA A 321 12.82 -19.20 -22.21
CA ALA A 321 14.19 -19.20 -22.66
C ALA A 321 14.60 -17.85 -23.27
N GLY A 322 15.68 -17.24 -22.77
CA GLY A 322 16.48 -16.26 -23.53
C GLY A 322 16.63 -14.82 -23.00
N MET A 323 16.05 -14.43 -21.86
CA MET A 323 16.13 -13.03 -21.41
C MET A 323 17.11 -12.79 -20.24
N ARG A 324 18.06 -11.86 -20.43
CA ARG A 324 18.85 -11.25 -19.34
C ARG A 324 17.97 -10.24 -18.59
N GLY A 325 17.92 -10.31 -17.25
CA GLY A 325 17.26 -9.30 -16.41
C GLY A 325 16.26 -9.78 -15.36
N GLY A 326 15.90 -11.08 -15.34
CA GLY A 326 14.96 -11.61 -14.35
C GLY A 326 13.55 -11.03 -14.45
N PHE A 327 12.64 -11.50 -13.61
CA PHE A 327 11.32 -10.88 -13.55
C PHE A 327 11.35 -9.57 -12.76
N LYS A 328 10.79 -8.50 -13.34
CA LYS A 328 10.62 -7.21 -12.67
C LYS A 328 9.53 -7.33 -11.59
N GLY A 329 9.89 -7.08 -10.33
CA GLY A 329 8.97 -6.89 -9.19
C GLY A 329 8.85 -8.04 -8.21
N THR A 330 9.79 -8.96 -8.29
CA THR A 330 10.06 -9.91 -7.22
C THR A 330 11.01 -9.31 -6.20
N HIS A 331 10.73 -9.61 -4.93
CA HIS A 331 11.57 -9.23 -3.82
C HIS A 331 11.86 -10.49 -3.02
N ASN A 332 13.14 -10.86 -2.86
CA ASN A 332 13.57 -12.01 -2.07
C ASN A 332 12.90 -13.36 -2.45
N GLY A 333 12.57 -13.58 -3.74
CA GLY A 333 11.92 -14.80 -4.21
C GLY A 333 10.40 -14.87 -3.95
N LEU A 334 9.79 -13.79 -3.46
CA LEU A 334 8.35 -13.66 -3.24
C LEU A 334 7.68 -12.85 -4.35
N TRP A 335 6.48 -13.27 -4.72
CA TRP A 335 5.71 -12.67 -5.80
C TRP A 335 4.22 -12.47 -5.45
N PRO A 336 3.73 -11.24 -5.22
CA PRO A 336 2.31 -10.97 -4.96
C PRO A 336 1.43 -11.34 -6.17
N SER A 337 0.39 -12.15 -5.98
CA SER A 337 -0.47 -12.60 -7.09
C SER A 337 -1.86 -13.07 -6.65
N TYR A 338 -2.78 -13.18 -7.61
CA TYR A 338 -4.04 -13.95 -7.51
C TYR A 338 -5.05 -13.48 -6.45
N HIS A 339 -5.52 -14.36 -5.56
CA HIS A 339 -6.62 -14.08 -4.64
C HIS A 339 -6.23 -13.09 -3.55
N THR A 340 -7.17 -12.20 -3.24
CA THR A 340 -7.07 -11.23 -2.16
C THR A 340 -8.27 -11.38 -1.22
N ALA A 341 -8.12 -10.89 0.00
CA ALA A 341 -9.19 -10.71 0.97
C ALA A 341 -9.06 -9.34 1.62
N VAL A 342 -10.18 -8.76 2.02
CA VAL A 342 -10.20 -7.49 2.73
C VAL A 342 -11.34 -7.47 3.73
N CYS A 343 -11.12 -6.84 4.88
CA CYS A 343 -12.17 -6.44 5.81
C CYS A 343 -11.88 -5.03 6.35
N HIS A 344 -12.89 -4.42 6.96
CA HIS A 344 -12.74 -3.23 7.78
C HIS A 344 -13.16 -3.59 9.21
N ASP A 345 -12.22 -3.58 10.15
CA ASP A 345 -12.44 -4.07 11.52
C ASP A 345 -13.14 -3.06 12.45
N GLY A 346 -13.51 -1.90 11.89
CA GLY A 346 -14.12 -0.77 12.59
C GLY A 346 -13.12 0.32 12.96
N ARG A 347 -11.82 0.08 12.78
CA ARG A 347 -10.73 1.04 12.96
C ARG A 347 -9.94 1.23 11.66
N HIS A 348 -9.54 0.13 11.02
CA HIS A 348 -8.68 0.14 9.85
C HIS A 348 -9.12 -0.89 8.79
N GLY A 349 -8.59 -0.75 7.57
CA GLY A 349 -8.66 -1.79 6.56
C GLY A 349 -7.53 -2.81 6.75
N VAL A 350 -7.85 -4.10 6.66
CA VAL A 350 -6.86 -5.19 6.64
C VAL A 350 -6.96 -5.90 5.30
N ALA A 351 -5.86 -5.97 4.55
CA ALA A 351 -5.77 -6.72 3.31
C ALA A 351 -4.90 -7.95 3.50
N VAL A 352 -5.31 -9.08 2.92
CA VAL A 352 -4.52 -10.31 2.82
C VAL A 352 -4.41 -10.70 1.35
N TRP A 353 -3.23 -11.15 0.92
CA TRP A 353 -3.01 -11.59 -0.45
C TRP A 353 -2.04 -12.76 -0.50
N MET A 354 -2.11 -13.48 -1.63
CA MET A 354 -1.22 -14.57 -1.94
C MET A 354 0.13 -14.06 -2.47
N CYS A 355 1.23 -14.67 -2.01
CA CYS A 355 2.57 -14.50 -2.55
C CYS A 355 3.11 -15.86 -2.99
N LYS A 356 3.44 -16.00 -4.28
CA LYS A 356 4.12 -17.21 -4.77
C LYS A 356 5.57 -17.22 -4.31
N ARG A 357 6.07 -18.40 -3.94
CA ARG A 357 7.50 -18.64 -3.73
C ARG A 357 8.13 -19.13 -5.03
N LEU A 358 9.22 -18.50 -5.45
CA LEU A 358 10.05 -18.97 -6.55
C LEU A 358 11.17 -19.86 -5.98
N GLU A 359 11.11 -21.18 -6.22
CA GLU A 359 12.13 -22.15 -5.82
C GLU A 359 12.79 -22.83 -7.04
N ARG A 360 14.08 -23.18 -6.95
CA ARG A 360 14.94 -23.56 -8.09
C ARG A 360 14.60 -24.92 -8.72
N SER A 361 13.93 -25.80 -7.98
CA SER A 361 13.73 -27.22 -8.35
C SER A 361 12.31 -27.55 -8.83
N GLU A 362 11.36 -26.63 -8.73
CA GLU A 362 9.93 -26.93 -8.88
C GLU A 362 9.22 -25.86 -9.72
N ARG A 363 8.04 -26.16 -10.25
CA ARG A 363 7.37 -25.20 -11.12
C ARG A 363 6.87 -24.02 -10.26
N PRO A 364 6.80 -22.78 -10.79
CA PRO A 364 6.31 -21.59 -10.06
C PRO A 364 4.86 -21.66 -9.54
N GLU A 365 4.20 -22.80 -9.71
CA GLU A 365 2.80 -23.08 -9.37
C GLU A 365 2.64 -23.86 -8.07
N ASP A 366 3.73 -24.31 -7.44
CA ASP A 366 3.65 -25.32 -6.39
C ASP A 366 3.58 -24.75 -4.95
N TYR A 367 4.06 -23.53 -4.66
CA TYR A 367 4.01 -22.94 -3.31
C TYR A 367 3.53 -21.49 -3.23
N THR A 368 2.56 -21.25 -2.33
CA THR A 368 2.01 -19.92 -2.05
C THR A 368 1.93 -19.70 -0.54
N ASP A 369 2.37 -18.52 -0.10
CA ASP A 369 2.21 -18.02 1.26
C ASP A 369 1.22 -16.85 1.29
N LEU A 370 0.68 -16.52 2.47
CA LEU A 370 -0.18 -15.36 2.64
C LEU A 370 0.57 -14.24 3.35
N TYR A 371 0.39 -13.02 2.84
CA TYR A 371 0.90 -11.79 3.44
C TYR A 371 -0.25 -10.82 3.66
N ALA A 372 -0.06 -9.91 4.61
CA ALA A 372 -1.05 -8.92 4.96
C ALA A 372 -0.43 -7.54 5.20
N ALA A 373 -1.27 -6.52 5.12
CA ALA A 373 -0.96 -5.18 5.58
C ALA A 373 -2.24 -4.46 6.00
N ARG A 374 -2.07 -3.53 6.93
CA ARG A 374 -3.09 -2.58 7.38
C ARG A 374 -2.96 -1.25 6.69
N PHE A 375 -4.10 -0.61 6.50
CA PHE A 375 -4.15 0.70 5.88
C PHE A 375 -5.34 1.54 6.40
N ASP A 376 -5.14 2.84 6.42
CA ASP A 376 -6.17 3.85 6.59
C ASP A 376 -6.78 4.14 5.22
N ALA A 377 -8.10 4.33 5.20
CA ALA A 377 -8.85 4.71 4.02
C ALA A 377 -9.86 5.83 4.32
N SER A 378 -9.84 6.39 5.52
CA SER A 378 -10.80 7.37 6.03
C SER A 378 -10.68 8.75 5.34
N GLY A 379 -9.59 9.05 4.63
CA GLY A 379 -9.32 10.39 4.07
C GLY A 379 -9.36 10.54 2.55
N GLY A 380 -9.70 9.48 1.79
CA GLY A 380 -9.60 9.47 0.32
C GLY A 380 -8.20 9.11 -0.21
N ASP A 381 -7.15 9.41 0.55
CA ASP A 381 -5.82 8.84 0.39
C ASP A 381 -5.71 7.52 1.18
N VAL A 382 -5.13 6.48 0.60
CA VAL A 382 -4.79 5.25 1.35
C VAL A 382 -3.44 5.46 2.03
N VAL A 383 -3.44 5.43 3.36
CA VAL A 383 -2.21 5.50 4.17
C VAL A 383 -1.89 4.09 4.62
N ASN A 384 -0.75 3.55 4.20
CA ASN A 384 -0.29 2.25 4.67
C ASN A 384 0.29 2.39 6.07
N PHE A 385 -0.34 1.77 7.08
CA PHE A 385 0.13 1.81 8.46
C PHE A 385 1.33 0.90 8.68
N ASP A 386 1.41 -0.20 7.92
CA ASP A 386 2.51 -1.13 8.06
C ASP A 386 3.67 -0.72 7.13
N PRO A 387 4.87 -0.44 7.65
CA PRO A 387 6.00 0.01 6.81
C PRO A 387 6.38 -1.05 5.76
N LEU A 388 6.07 -2.33 6.02
CA LEU A 388 6.20 -3.47 5.13
C LEU A 388 5.08 -4.50 5.40
N PRO A 389 4.65 -5.27 4.38
CA PRO A 389 3.75 -6.40 4.57
C PRO A 389 4.28 -7.43 5.58
N VAL A 390 3.39 -7.96 6.42
CA VAL A 390 3.70 -9.00 7.41
C VAL A 390 3.24 -10.37 6.92
N PRO A 391 3.92 -11.47 7.30
CA PRO A 391 3.44 -12.82 7.01
C PRO A 391 2.12 -13.13 7.74
N ALA A 392 1.12 -13.59 7.00
CA ALA A 392 -0.18 -14.01 7.53
C ALA A 392 -0.29 -15.54 7.68
N ALA A 393 0.26 -16.29 6.72
CA ALA A 393 0.39 -17.74 6.80
C ALA A 393 1.61 -18.20 6.00
N LEU A 394 2.53 -18.89 6.68
CA LEU A 394 3.75 -19.45 6.09
C LEU A 394 3.78 -20.96 6.36
N GLY A 395 4.23 -21.75 5.39
CA GLY A 395 4.43 -23.16 5.63
C GLY A 395 4.91 -23.98 4.43
N PRO A 396 5.21 -25.28 4.67
CA PRO A 396 5.53 -26.22 3.59
C PRO A 396 4.31 -26.53 2.72
N GLU A 397 3.10 -26.34 3.25
CA GLU A 397 1.85 -26.43 2.50
C GLU A 397 1.53 -25.10 1.81
N SER A 398 0.80 -25.19 0.71
CA SER A 398 0.46 -24.04 -0.14
C SER A 398 -0.87 -23.44 0.30
N GLN A 399 -0.87 -22.12 0.49
CA GLN A 399 -1.97 -21.36 1.08
C GLN A 399 -2.75 -20.61 0.02
N PHE A 400 -4.07 -20.84 -0.05
CA PHE A 400 -4.93 -20.35 -1.13
C PHE A 400 -6.23 -19.74 -0.62
N ALA A 401 -6.86 -18.97 -1.51
CA ALA A 401 -8.23 -18.48 -1.37
C ALA A 401 -8.51 -17.83 0.01
N PRO A 402 -7.70 -16.84 0.43
CA PRO A 402 -7.95 -16.16 1.70
C PRO A 402 -9.34 -15.51 1.70
N ARG A 403 -10.00 -15.56 2.85
CA ARG A 403 -11.21 -14.82 3.19
C ARG A 403 -11.07 -14.23 4.58
N LEU A 404 -11.64 -13.05 4.78
CA LEU A 404 -11.43 -12.27 5.98
C LEU A 404 -12.76 -11.64 6.40
N ALA A 405 -13.13 -11.83 7.67
CA ALA A 405 -14.31 -11.19 8.25
C ALA A 405 -13.93 -10.45 9.53
N ALA A 406 -14.30 -9.16 9.58
CA ALA A 406 -14.23 -8.38 10.81
C ALA A 406 -15.16 -8.95 11.88
N GLY A 407 -14.70 -8.95 13.13
CA GLY A 407 -15.47 -9.27 14.32
C GLY A 407 -15.51 -8.09 15.29
N PRO A 408 -15.73 -8.35 16.60
CA PRO A 408 -15.88 -7.29 17.57
C PRO A 408 -14.52 -6.70 17.97
N GLN A 409 -14.51 -5.44 18.40
CA GLN A 409 -13.36 -4.78 19.04
C GLN A 409 -12.07 -4.72 18.20
N GLY A 410 -12.17 -4.71 16.87
CA GLY A 410 -11.00 -4.68 15.98
C GLY A 410 -10.39 -6.06 15.71
N ALA A 411 -10.99 -7.15 16.18
CA ALA A 411 -10.57 -8.50 15.79
C ALA A 411 -11.08 -8.83 14.38
N ALA A 412 -10.38 -9.70 13.68
CA ALA A 412 -10.87 -10.35 12.46
C ALA A 412 -10.52 -11.84 12.45
N LEU A 413 -11.22 -12.62 11.64
CA LEU A 413 -10.91 -14.03 11.40
C LEU A 413 -10.49 -14.21 9.94
N LEU A 414 -9.23 -14.60 9.75
CA LEU A 414 -8.69 -15.04 8.45
C LEU A 414 -8.99 -16.53 8.31
N VAL A 415 -9.57 -16.93 7.17
CA VAL A 415 -9.72 -18.33 6.78
C VAL A 415 -9.10 -18.55 5.40
N TYR A 416 -8.48 -19.71 5.20
CA TYR A 416 -7.81 -20.05 3.95
C TYR A 416 -7.76 -21.56 3.74
N GLU A 417 -7.52 -21.96 2.49
CA GLU A 417 -7.25 -23.34 2.13
C GLU A 417 -5.75 -23.63 2.23
N SER A 418 -5.38 -24.68 2.96
CA SER A 418 -4.00 -25.20 3.02
C SER A 418 -3.92 -26.53 2.28
N LYS A 419 -3.10 -26.59 1.23
CA LYS A 419 -2.95 -27.76 0.35
C LYS A 419 -1.59 -28.41 0.53
N ALA A 420 -1.58 -29.70 0.81
CA ALA A 420 -0.35 -30.46 0.95
C ALA A 420 0.29 -30.74 -0.43
N PRO A 421 1.63 -30.78 -0.53
CA PRO A 421 2.33 -31.11 -1.79
C PRO A 421 1.97 -32.49 -2.32
N THR A 422 1.68 -33.44 -1.43
CA THR A 422 1.31 -34.83 -1.74
C THR A 422 -0.16 -35.01 -2.13
N GLY A 423 -0.93 -33.92 -2.21
CA GLY A 423 -2.38 -33.94 -2.42
C GLY A 423 -3.18 -33.92 -1.10
N GLY A 424 -4.45 -33.54 -1.19
CA GLY A 424 -5.27 -33.22 -0.02
C GLY A 424 -5.28 -31.72 0.29
N SER A 425 -6.38 -31.24 0.85
CA SER A 425 -6.55 -29.83 1.24
C SER A 425 -7.38 -29.72 2.52
N SER A 426 -7.07 -28.73 3.32
CA SER A 426 -7.73 -28.42 4.59
C SER A 426 -8.12 -26.95 4.65
N VAL A 427 -9.07 -26.64 5.53
CA VAL A 427 -9.42 -25.25 5.84
C VAL A 427 -8.77 -24.90 7.17
N GLU A 428 -8.02 -23.81 7.16
CA GLU A 428 -7.33 -23.26 8.33
C GLU A 428 -7.96 -21.91 8.70
N CYS A 429 -7.95 -21.61 9.99
CA CYS A 429 -8.45 -20.38 10.58
C CYS A 429 -7.33 -19.73 11.40
N CYS A 430 -7.26 -18.40 11.39
CA CYS A 430 -6.29 -17.62 12.12
C CYS A 430 -6.96 -16.35 12.65
N LEU A 431 -6.86 -16.11 13.96
CA LEU A 431 -7.29 -14.85 14.54
C LEU A 431 -6.32 -13.75 14.13
N VAL A 432 -6.88 -12.64 13.70
CA VAL A 432 -6.17 -11.42 13.36
C VAL A 432 -6.49 -10.39 14.42
N SER A 433 -5.46 -9.84 15.05
CA SER A 433 -5.60 -8.86 16.11
C SER A 433 -4.46 -7.85 16.09
N ASP A 434 -4.71 -6.70 16.70
CA ASP A 434 -3.66 -5.74 17.00
C ASP A 434 -3.14 -5.93 18.42
N THR A 435 -1.83 -5.81 18.60
CA THR A 435 -1.31 -5.46 19.93
C THR A 435 -1.72 -4.03 20.27
N ALA A 436 -2.00 -3.75 21.55
CA ALA A 436 -2.24 -2.37 21.96
C ALA A 436 -0.94 -1.59 21.80
N ASP A 437 -0.94 -0.54 20.99
CA ASP A 437 0.16 0.41 20.99
C ASP A 437 0.12 1.19 22.30
N THR A 438 1.24 1.12 23.04
CA THR A 438 1.40 1.75 24.36
C THR A 438 2.56 2.73 24.39
N ARG A 439 3.26 2.91 23.26
CA ARG A 439 4.42 3.80 23.18
C ARG A 439 3.95 5.18 22.73
N PRO A 440 4.26 6.25 23.49
CA PRO A 440 4.05 7.61 23.00
C PRO A 440 4.94 7.94 21.80
N PRO A 441 4.55 8.90 20.95
CA PRO A 441 5.35 9.29 19.80
C PRO A 441 6.65 9.95 20.24
N ALA A 442 7.77 9.56 19.65
CA ALA A 442 9.10 10.09 19.96
C ALA A 442 9.54 11.12 18.92
N ILE A 443 10.29 12.14 19.37
CA ILE A 443 10.92 13.11 18.47
C ILE A 443 12.10 12.41 17.77
N GLN A 444 12.01 12.23 16.46
CA GLN A 444 13.13 11.75 15.65
C GLN A 444 14.12 12.88 15.36
N ARG A 445 13.60 14.04 14.95
CA ARG A 445 14.45 15.14 14.46
C ARG A 445 13.74 16.48 14.58
N VAL A 446 14.52 17.54 14.71
CA VAL A 446 14.07 18.93 14.60
C VAL A 446 14.84 19.62 13.47
N SER A 447 14.15 20.47 12.72
CA SER A 447 14.65 21.18 11.55
C SER A 447 14.22 22.64 11.63
N VAL A 448 15.13 23.58 11.70
CA VAL A 448 14.78 25.01 11.68
C VAL A 448 14.90 25.51 10.24
N ASP A 449 13.77 25.79 9.60
CA ASP A 449 13.69 26.08 8.16
C ASP A 449 13.89 27.57 7.85
N GLY A 450 13.75 28.41 8.88
CA GLY A 450 13.91 29.86 8.81
C GLY A 450 13.78 30.50 10.18
N PRO A 451 13.89 31.83 10.30
CA PRO A 451 13.92 32.50 11.59
C PRO A 451 12.64 32.28 12.41
N THR A 452 11.50 32.02 11.78
CA THR A 452 10.19 31.89 12.43
C THR A 452 9.53 30.54 12.18
N SER A 453 10.20 29.61 11.50
CA SER A 453 9.61 28.34 11.07
C SER A 453 10.54 27.19 11.38
N MET A 454 10.00 26.15 12.02
CA MET A 454 10.71 24.90 12.25
C MET A 454 9.77 23.70 12.10
N ARG A 455 10.33 22.54 11.76
CA ARG A 455 9.63 21.26 11.66
C ARG A 455 10.13 20.30 12.73
N VAL A 456 9.20 19.62 13.37
CA VAL A 456 9.44 18.55 14.35
C VAL A 456 8.97 17.25 13.72
N PHE A 457 9.88 16.30 13.58
CA PHE A 457 9.63 15.00 12.98
C PHE A 457 9.46 13.98 14.09
N PHE A 458 8.37 13.23 14.05
CA PHE A 458 8.07 12.13 14.96
C PHE A 458 8.29 10.78 14.29
N ASP A 459 8.49 9.74 15.09
CA ASP A 459 8.73 8.38 14.60
C ASP A 459 7.48 7.66 14.13
N GLU A 460 6.33 8.23 14.40
CA GLU A 460 5.03 7.65 14.07
C GLU A 460 3.97 8.74 13.75
N PRO A 461 2.84 8.35 13.13
CA PRO A 461 1.73 9.25 12.85
C PRO A 461 1.12 9.85 14.12
N LEU A 462 0.76 11.13 14.04
CA LEU A 462 0.20 11.85 15.18
C LEU A 462 -1.32 11.99 15.09
N ASP A 463 -1.95 12.11 16.27
CA ASP A 463 -3.31 12.62 16.39
C ASP A 463 -3.35 14.09 15.95
N PRO A 464 -4.16 14.45 14.92
CA PRO A 464 -4.20 15.81 14.38
C PRO A 464 -4.57 16.89 15.39
N VAL A 465 -5.39 16.55 16.40
CA VAL A 465 -5.88 17.53 17.37
C VAL A 465 -4.79 17.90 18.36
N SER A 466 -4.18 16.91 19.00
CA SER A 466 -3.09 17.14 19.96
C SER A 466 -1.81 17.66 19.30
N ALA A 467 -1.50 17.22 18.07
CA ALA A 467 -0.35 17.73 17.31
C ALA A 467 -0.50 19.19 16.86
N ALA A 468 -1.73 19.68 16.70
CA ALA A 468 -2.00 21.08 16.37
C ALA A 468 -2.06 22.00 17.61
N ASP A 469 -1.99 21.47 18.83
CA ASP A 469 -1.96 22.28 20.03
C ASP A 469 -0.57 22.89 20.24
N ALA A 470 -0.43 24.19 19.94
CA ALA A 470 0.81 24.92 20.14
C ALA A 470 1.33 24.86 21.59
N LYS A 471 0.45 24.69 22.59
CA LYS A 471 0.83 24.58 24.01
C LYS A 471 1.56 23.29 24.32
N ALA A 472 1.44 22.28 23.46
CA ALA A 472 2.16 21.02 23.60
C ALA A 472 3.66 21.18 23.32
N TYR A 473 4.09 22.30 22.72
CA TYR A 473 5.47 22.58 22.34
C TYR A 473 6.04 23.75 23.15
N ARG A 474 7.12 23.51 23.89
CA ARG A 474 7.82 24.52 24.68
C ARG A 474 9.28 24.62 24.26
N ILE A 475 9.74 25.83 23.99
CA ILE A 475 11.13 26.10 23.66
C ILE A 475 11.64 27.15 24.64
N GLU A 476 12.78 26.88 25.28
CA GLU A 476 13.33 27.81 26.28
C GLU A 476 13.69 29.16 25.64
N GLY A 477 13.00 30.22 26.07
CA GLY A 477 13.21 31.59 25.59
C GLY A 477 12.69 31.88 24.18
N VAL A 478 11.87 31.00 23.59
CA VAL A 478 11.25 31.20 22.28
C VAL A 478 9.75 30.90 22.38
N GLU A 479 8.91 31.88 22.04
CA GLU A 479 7.46 31.70 21.98
C GLU A 479 7.06 30.91 20.72
N VAL A 480 6.26 29.86 20.90
CA VAL A 480 5.59 29.10 19.84
C VAL A 480 4.21 29.71 19.60
N LYS A 481 3.99 30.27 18.40
CA LYS A 481 2.74 30.94 18.02
C LYS A 481 1.68 29.97 17.52
N SER A 482 2.09 28.95 16.77
CA SER A 482 1.19 27.93 16.23
C SER A 482 1.92 26.63 15.97
N ALA A 483 1.16 25.54 15.95
CA ALA A 483 1.59 24.22 15.50
C ALA A 483 0.62 23.74 14.41
N ALA A 484 1.14 23.16 13.35
CA ALA A 484 0.35 22.62 12.26
C ALA A 484 0.90 21.27 11.84
N LEU A 485 0.06 20.23 11.88
CA LEU A 485 0.43 18.92 11.39
C LEU A 485 0.50 18.94 9.85
N GLY A 486 1.70 18.82 9.32
CA GLY A 486 1.98 18.79 7.89
C GLY A 486 1.91 17.37 7.32
N ARG A 487 1.53 17.27 6.04
CA ARG A 487 1.67 16.04 5.25
C ARG A 487 3.06 16.03 4.64
N HIS A 488 3.99 15.23 5.17
CA HIS A 488 5.32 15.09 4.59
C HIS A 488 5.29 14.16 3.36
N ARG A 489 6.24 14.36 2.44
CA ARG A 489 6.21 13.97 1.02
C ARG A 489 6.00 12.49 0.68
N PHE A 490 5.90 11.59 1.66
CA PHE A 490 5.49 10.20 1.44
C PHE A 490 4.74 9.69 2.69
N ALA A 491 3.43 9.50 2.49
CA ALA A 491 2.47 8.66 3.21
C ALA A 491 1.95 9.03 4.62
N GLU A 492 2.61 9.77 5.53
CA GLU A 492 2.02 9.93 6.89
C GLU A 492 2.20 11.33 7.53
N PRO A 493 1.17 11.87 8.21
CA PRO A 493 1.28 13.12 8.95
C PRO A 493 1.98 12.88 10.30
N ARG A 494 3.31 12.89 10.25
CA ARG A 494 4.22 12.75 11.42
C ARG A 494 5.13 13.96 11.62
N VAL A 495 4.88 15.04 10.89
CA VAL A 495 5.72 16.23 10.88
C VAL A 495 4.88 17.42 11.30
N VAL A 496 5.28 18.09 12.37
CA VAL A 496 4.61 19.29 12.85
C VAL A 496 5.44 20.50 12.51
N THR A 497 4.86 21.44 11.76
CA THR A 497 5.45 22.75 11.51
C THR A 497 5.05 23.68 12.64
N LEU A 498 6.04 24.18 13.38
CA LEU A 498 5.87 25.20 14.40
C LEU A 498 6.20 26.56 13.80
N THR A 499 5.32 27.53 14.04
CA THR A 499 5.63 28.95 13.82
C THR A 499 6.06 29.56 15.14
N THR A 500 7.24 30.17 15.19
CA THR A 500 7.80 30.79 16.40
C THR A 500 8.00 32.30 16.22
N VAL A 501 8.35 32.99 17.31
CA VAL A 501 9.06 34.28 17.19
C VAL A 501 10.43 34.07 16.53
N ALA A 502 11.01 35.15 15.99
CA ALA A 502 12.27 35.08 15.27
C ALA A 502 13.41 34.55 16.17
N GLN A 503 14.06 33.49 15.72
CA GLN A 503 15.22 32.85 16.35
C GLN A 503 16.50 33.35 15.68
N LYS A 504 17.64 33.26 16.38
CA LYS A 504 18.95 33.69 15.88
C LYS A 504 19.79 32.50 15.46
N ILE A 505 20.49 32.64 14.34
CA ILE A 505 21.44 31.63 13.86
C ILE A 505 22.53 31.43 14.93
N GLY A 506 22.84 30.17 15.23
CA GLY A 506 23.82 29.75 16.24
C GLY A 506 23.24 29.49 17.62
N ASP A 507 21.97 29.85 17.88
CA ASP A 507 21.33 29.57 19.17
C ASP A 507 21.10 28.07 19.35
N ALA A 508 21.73 27.48 20.36
CA ALA A 508 21.38 26.15 20.87
C ALA A 508 20.17 26.26 21.80
N ARG A 509 19.15 25.46 21.55
CA ARG A 509 17.87 25.49 22.26
C ARG A 509 17.39 24.07 22.53
N LYS A 510 16.49 23.94 23.50
CA LYS A 510 15.81 22.70 23.82
C LYS A 510 14.32 22.84 23.52
N LEU A 511 13.82 21.97 22.66
CA LEU A 511 12.40 21.74 22.46
C LEU A 511 11.93 20.68 23.46
N VAL A 512 10.82 20.94 24.16
CA VAL A 512 10.11 19.99 25.01
C VAL A 512 8.69 19.85 24.50
N VAL A 513 8.27 18.60 24.25
CA VAL A 513 6.96 18.24 23.73
C VAL A 513 6.21 17.42 24.78
N SER A 514 4.99 17.83 25.11
CA SER A 514 4.18 17.18 26.14
C SER A 514 2.71 17.23 25.76
N GLY A 515 1.99 16.12 25.86
CA GLY A 515 0.57 16.04 25.53
C GLY A 515 0.26 15.85 24.04
N VAL A 516 1.25 15.90 23.14
CA VAL A 516 1.09 15.41 21.76
C VAL A 516 0.86 13.92 21.81
N LYS A 517 -0.21 13.45 21.19
CA LYS A 517 -0.56 12.04 21.11
C LYS A 517 -0.22 11.49 19.74
N ASP A 518 0.16 10.23 19.71
CA ASP A 518 0.05 9.43 18.50
C ASP A 518 -1.44 9.25 18.16
N ARG A 519 -1.73 8.57 17.04
CA ARG A 519 -3.12 8.17 16.83
C ARG A 519 -3.54 7.08 17.81
N ALA A 520 -2.69 6.45 18.63
CA ALA A 520 -3.08 5.48 19.69
C ALA A 520 -3.67 6.15 20.93
N GLY A 521 -3.57 7.47 21.02
CA GLY A 521 -3.90 8.23 22.21
C GLY A 521 -2.80 8.20 23.27
N ASN A 522 -1.65 7.57 23.03
CA ASN A 522 -0.50 7.64 23.94
C ASN A 522 0.12 9.02 23.84
N ALA A 523 0.13 9.73 24.97
CA ALA A 523 0.64 11.09 25.04
C ALA A 523 2.12 11.12 25.39
N THR A 524 2.88 11.93 24.65
CA THR A 524 4.22 12.36 25.04
C THR A 524 4.26 12.88 26.48
N LYS A 525 5.31 12.51 27.21
CA LYS A 525 5.60 12.98 28.57
C LYS A 525 6.94 13.71 28.57
N ASP A 526 6.89 15.01 28.29
CA ASP A 526 8.06 15.90 28.23
C ASP A 526 9.21 15.34 27.38
N ALA A 527 8.88 14.83 26.19
CA ALA A 527 9.88 14.40 25.20
C ALA A 527 10.73 15.61 24.80
N ALA A 528 12.05 15.52 24.93
CA ALA A 528 12.95 16.65 24.70
C ALA A 528 13.96 16.39 23.60
N CYS A 529 14.27 17.43 22.82
CA CYS A 529 15.27 17.38 21.76
C CYS A 529 16.06 18.70 21.76
N ASP A 530 17.38 18.61 21.81
CA ASP A 530 18.25 19.77 21.61
C ASP A 530 18.39 20.04 20.11
N TYR A 531 18.33 21.32 19.72
CA TYR A 531 18.51 21.74 18.35
C TYR A 531 19.30 23.05 18.27
N VAL A 532 19.90 23.31 17.12
CA VAL A 532 20.61 24.57 16.83
C VAL A 532 20.00 25.18 15.58
N TYR A 533 19.69 26.49 15.61
CA TYR A 533 19.32 27.18 14.37
C TYR A 533 20.57 27.42 13.52
N ALA A 534 20.76 26.58 12.50
CA ALA A 534 21.87 26.69 11.56
C ALA A 534 21.54 27.61 10.37
N PRO A 535 22.55 28.23 9.72
CA PRO A 535 22.31 29.01 8.51
C PRO A 535 21.90 28.10 7.33
N GLY A 536 21.21 28.68 6.35
CA GLY A 536 20.71 27.93 5.20
C GLY A 536 19.46 27.08 5.49
N ARG A 537 19.06 26.27 4.51
CA ARG A 537 17.92 25.35 4.61
C ARG A 537 18.39 23.97 5.07
N PRO A 538 17.66 23.30 5.97
CA PRO A 538 17.99 21.93 6.37
C PRO A 538 18.06 20.98 5.17
N LEU A 539 19.09 20.14 5.15
CA LEU A 539 19.21 19.06 4.18
C LEU A 539 18.30 17.91 4.64
N GLU A 540 17.33 17.56 3.81
CA GLU A 540 16.41 16.46 4.10
C GLU A 540 17.06 15.11 3.83
N PRO A 541 16.65 14.05 4.57
CA PRO A 541 17.04 12.68 4.26
C PRO A 541 16.74 12.29 2.80
N GLY A 542 17.68 11.59 2.17
CA GLY A 542 17.57 11.15 0.78
C GLY A 542 18.37 12.00 -0.21
N PRO A 543 18.05 11.92 -1.52
CA PRO A 543 18.80 12.61 -2.55
C PRO A 543 18.60 14.12 -2.49
N ILE A 544 19.67 14.86 -2.77
CA ILE A 544 19.60 16.31 -2.90
C ILE A 544 18.74 16.67 -4.11
N LEU A 545 17.66 17.41 -3.85
CA LEU A 545 16.62 17.68 -4.84
C LEU A 545 16.79 19.01 -5.56
N GLU A 546 17.64 19.89 -5.05
CA GLU A 546 17.81 21.24 -5.56
C GLU A 546 19.28 21.59 -5.71
N TRP A 547 19.59 22.21 -6.84
CA TRP A 547 20.94 22.48 -7.27
C TRP A 547 21.02 23.82 -7.97
N LEU A 548 22.19 24.44 -7.91
CA LEU A 548 22.57 25.47 -8.85
C LEU A 548 23.22 24.76 -10.04
N ILE A 549 22.65 24.89 -11.22
CA ILE A 549 23.07 24.15 -12.41
C ILE A 549 23.67 25.11 -13.45
N LEU A 550 24.70 24.62 -14.15
CA LEU A 550 25.33 25.32 -15.26
C LEU A 550 25.55 24.36 -16.43
N GLY A 551 25.21 24.81 -17.64
CA GLY A 551 25.39 24.03 -18.85
C GLY A 551 24.21 24.15 -19.82
N HIS A 552 24.03 23.21 -20.74
CA HIS A 552 25.02 22.18 -21.08
C HIS A 552 26.18 22.79 -21.92
N PHE A 553 27.34 22.14 -21.85
CA PHE A 553 28.54 22.44 -22.62
C PHE A 553 28.85 21.28 -23.57
N PRO A 554 29.31 21.53 -24.81
CA PRO A 554 29.75 20.45 -25.68
C PRO A 554 31.00 19.74 -25.13
N ALA A 555 30.98 18.41 -25.05
CA ALA A 555 32.07 17.61 -24.49
C ALA A 555 33.31 17.54 -25.42
N ASP A 556 33.13 17.83 -26.72
CA ASP A 556 34.19 17.78 -27.72
C ASP A 556 35.22 18.92 -27.59
N TRP A 557 34.97 19.94 -26.76
CA TRP A 557 35.91 21.06 -26.66
C TRP A 557 37.08 20.82 -25.70
N LYS A 558 37.16 19.68 -24.99
CA LYS A 558 38.30 19.28 -24.10
C LYS A 558 38.83 20.41 -23.20
N ILE A 559 37.94 21.20 -22.60
CA ILE A 559 38.27 22.35 -21.74
C ILE A 559 37.73 22.10 -20.33
N ASN A 560 38.51 22.48 -19.30
CA ASN A 560 38.02 22.58 -17.93
C ASN A 560 37.18 23.86 -17.80
N TYR A 561 35.86 23.75 -17.99
CA TYR A 561 34.95 24.90 -18.03
C TYR A 561 34.83 25.62 -16.68
N ILE A 562 35.05 24.92 -15.59
CA ILE A 562 34.96 25.49 -14.24
C ILE A 562 36.21 25.10 -13.47
N ASP A 563 36.86 26.08 -12.85
CA ASP A 563 37.91 25.83 -11.87
C ASP A 563 37.26 25.53 -10.50
N PRO A 564 37.30 24.27 -10.03
CA PRO A 564 36.66 23.87 -8.78
C PRO A 564 37.28 24.56 -7.55
N THR A 565 38.51 25.08 -7.66
CA THR A 565 39.20 25.70 -6.52
C THR A 565 38.76 27.14 -6.27
N THR A 566 38.35 27.85 -7.33
CA THR A 566 38.03 29.29 -7.28
C THR A 566 36.56 29.63 -7.51
N VAL A 567 35.78 28.75 -8.16
CA VAL A 567 34.37 29.03 -8.47
C VAL A 567 33.55 29.28 -7.21
N ARG A 568 32.78 30.37 -7.15
CA ARG A 568 31.84 30.67 -6.04
C ARG A 568 30.56 31.26 -6.64
N PRO A 569 29.72 30.40 -7.25
CA PRO A 569 28.64 30.88 -8.10
C PRO A 569 27.43 31.29 -7.26
N ASN A 570 26.67 32.24 -7.81
CA ASN A 570 25.34 32.64 -7.38
C ASN A 570 24.37 32.45 -8.55
N THR A 571 23.09 32.40 -8.22
CA THR A 571 22.01 32.38 -9.20
C THR A 571 22.11 33.59 -10.12
N GLY A 572 22.19 33.34 -11.42
CA GLY A 572 22.33 34.37 -12.45
C GLY A 572 23.78 34.72 -12.82
N ASP A 573 24.79 34.29 -12.06
CA ASP A 573 26.19 34.49 -12.43
C ASP A 573 26.45 33.83 -13.78
N LYS A 574 27.10 34.57 -14.68
CA LYS A 574 27.43 34.10 -16.03
C LYS A 574 28.84 33.58 -16.09
N VAL A 575 29.01 32.48 -16.80
CA VAL A 575 30.30 31.97 -17.22
C VAL A 575 30.38 32.11 -18.73
N GLU A 576 31.36 32.90 -19.15
CA GLU A 576 31.67 33.17 -20.55
C GLU A 576 32.83 32.29 -20.97
N PHE A 577 32.69 31.68 -22.13
CA PHE A 577 33.66 30.79 -22.72
C PHE A 577 34.01 31.28 -24.11
N ASP A 578 35.30 31.38 -24.40
CA ASP A 578 35.81 31.77 -25.70
C ASP A 578 36.92 30.78 -26.08
N SER A 579 36.63 29.89 -27.02
CA SER A 579 37.64 28.96 -27.57
C SER A 579 38.45 29.58 -28.71
N GLY A 580 38.27 30.86 -29.00
CA GLY A 580 38.80 31.54 -30.18
C GLY A 580 37.96 31.34 -31.44
N GLU A 581 37.38 30.15 -31.62
CA GLU A 581 36.48 29.83 -32.75
C GLU A 581 34.99 29.96 -32.40
N LYS A 582 34.64 29.76 -31.13
CA LYS A 582 33.26 29.79 -30.64
C LYS A 582 33.18 30.48 -29.29
N LYS A 583 32.13 31.27 -29.11
CA LYS A 583 31.80 31.92 -27.83
C LYS A 583 30.52 31.34 -27.25
N LEU A 584 30.52 30.99 -25.98
CA LEU A 584 29.34 30.53 -25.24
C LEU A 584 29.21 31.30 -23.94
N SER A 585 28.01 31.81 -23.69
CA SER A 585 27.60 32.32 -22.38
C SER A 585 26.63 31.32 -21.76
N ARG A 586 26.85 30.96 -20.49
CA ARG A 586 25.89 30.20 -19.69
C ARG A 586 25.71 30.86 -18.34
N ALA A 587 24.49 30.90 -17.84
CA ALA A 587 24.20 31.40 -16.51
C ALA A 587 23.92 30.24 -15.55
N TRP A 588 24.44 30.35 -14.33
CA TRP A 588 24.01 29.52 -13.23
C TRP A 588 22.54 29.77 -12.95
N ARG A 589 21.76 28.70 -12.81
CA ARG A 589 20.32 28.78 -12.55
C ARG A 589 19.88 27.71 -11.58
N ARG A 590 18.75 27.90 -10.93
CA ARG A 590 18.17 26.88 -10.06
C ARG A 590 17.65 25.71 -10.90
N GLY A 591 18.05 24.49 -10.54
CA GLY A 591 17.53 23.23 -11.02
C GLY A 591 16.92 22.45 -9.86
N GLY A 592 15.79 21.77 -10.08
CA GLY A 592 15.10 21.03 -9.03
C GLY A 592 14.39 19.79 -9.54
N THR A 593 14.07 18.87 -8.64
CA THR A 593 13.35 17.62 -8.94
C THR A 593 12.39 17.20 -7.83
N SER A 594 11.31 16.50 -8.20
CA SER A 594 10.42 15.80 -7.27
C SER A 594 10.55 14.28 -7.36
N GLN A 595 11.36 13.75 -8.29
CA GLN A 595 11.45 12.33 -8.61
C GLN A 595 12.65 11.61 -7.98
N GLY A 596 13.43 12.30 -7.14
CA GLY A 596 14.58 11.73 -6.44
C GLY A 596 15.90 11.74 -7.22
N PHE A 597 15.89 12.27 -8.45
CA PHE A 597 17.09 12.48 -9.28
C PHE A 597 16.90 13.74 -10.14
N LEU A 598 17.99 14.46 -10.40
CA LEU A 598 18.06 15.63 -11.26
C LEU A 598 18.15 15.17 -12.73
N ARG A 599 17.15 15.54 -13.54
CA ARG A 599 17.12 15.23 -14.98
C ARG A 599 17.70 16.39 -15.80
N LEU A 600 19.00 16.32 -16.07
CA LEU A 600 19.75 17.35 -16.77
C LEU A 600 19.33 17.47 -18.26
N SER A 601 19.02 16.36 -18.93
CA SER A 601 18.51 16.40 -20.33
C SER A 601 17.25 17.24 -20.46
N GLY A 602 16.29 17.05 -19.55
CA GLY A 602 15.04 17.82 -19.50
C GLY A 602 15.26 19.30 -19.18
N LEU A 603 16.29 19.64 -18.41
CA LEU A 603 16.64 21.03 -18.08
C LEU A 603 17.31 21.75 -19.25
N PHE A 604 18.10 21.04 -20.07
CA PHE A 604 18.98 21.65 -21.07
C PHE A 604 18.49 21.56 -22.53
N GLY A 605 17.45 20.77 -22.85
CA GLY A 605 16.90 20.77 -24.22
C GLY A 605 16.10 19.54 -24.66
N GLY A 606 15.89 18.55 -23.77
CA GLY A 606 15.21 17.29 -24.09
C GLY A 606 16.18 16.13 -24.37
N ASP A 607 15.68 14.89 -24.34
CA ASP A 607 16.52 13.69 -24.53
C ASP A 607 17.05 13.62 -25.97
N GLY A 608 18.34 13.28 -26.13
CA GLY A 608 19.04 13.23 -27.43
C GLY A 608 19.56 14.58 -27.95
N GLY A 609 19.02 15.71 -27.46
CA GLY A 609 19.51 17.06 -27.80
C GLY A 609 20.75 17.50 -27.01
N THR A 610 21.11 16.74 -25.97
CA THR A 610 22.23 17.02 -25.06
C THR A 610 23.32 15.95 -25.13
N ASP A 611 23.33 15.13 -26.18
CA ASP A 611 24.36 14.10 -26.36
C ASP A 611 25.76 14.73 -26.42
N LYS A 612 26.76 14.00 -25.94
CA LYS A 612 28.15 14.47 -25.83
C LYS A 612 28.24 15.85 -25.19
N SER A 613 27.63 15.99 -24.02
CA SER A 613 27.62 17.25 -23.29
C SER A 613 28.04 17.06 -21.84
N THR A 614 28.53 18.13 -21.23
CA THR A 614 28.90 18.21 -19.83
C THR A 614 28.07 19.30 -19.14
N GLY A 615 27.74 19.07 -17.88
CA GLY A 615 26.99 20.03 -17.06
C GLY A 615 27.44 19.95 -15.61
N TYR A 616 27.22 21.05 -14.91
CA TYR A 616 27.64 21.20 -13.53
C TYR A 616 26.43 21.34 -12.63
N ALA A 617 26.50 20.71 -11.47
CA ALA A 617 25.59 20.89 -10.35
C ALA A 617 26.40 21.35 -9.13
N HIS A 618 25.94 22.41 -8.49
CA HIS A 618 26.64 23.07 -7.39
C HIS A 618 25.67 23.39 -6.24
N LEU A 619 26.16 23.33 -5.01
CA LEU A 619 25.53 23.93 -3.84
C LEU A 619 26.55 24.22 -2.75
N TYR A 620 26.16 25.07 -1.80
CA TYR A 620 26.89 25.25 -0.55
C TYR A 620 26.24 24.39 0.52
N LEU A 621 27.07 23.64 1.25
CA LEU A 621 26.66 22.72 2.30
C LEU A 621 27.25 23.17 3.64
N TRP A 622 26.40 23.54 4.58
CA TRP A 622 26.80 23.82 5.94
C TRP A 622 26.88 22.53 6.75
N SER A 623 28.00 22.35 7.47
CA SER A 623 28.21 21.27 8.42
C SER A 623 28.43 21.84 9.82
N PRO A 624 27.76 21.32 10.87
CA PRO A 624 27.90 21.84 12.23
C PRO A 624 29.32 21.63 12.79
N ARG A 625 29.99 20.57 12.35
CA ARG A 625 31.34 20.18 12.78
C ARG A 625 32.16 19.73 11.60
N ALA A 626 33.48 19.68 11.78
CA ALA A 626 34.32 18.96 10.84
C ALA A 626 34.01 17.46 10.97
N GLN A 627 33.74 16.78 9.87
CA GLN A 627 33.40 15.36 9.87
C GLN A 627 33.67 14.69 8.52
N LYS A 628 33.99 13.39 8.57
CA LYS A 628 34.10 12.53 7.39
C LYS A 628 32.71 12.12 6.93
N VAL A 629 32.54 12.05 5.62
CA VAL A 629 31.28 11.67 4.97
C VAL A 629 31.54 10.75 3.78
N THR A 630 30.53 9.99 3.41
CA THR A 630 30.47 9.26 2.15
C THR A 630 29.46 9.96 1.24
N ILE A 631 29.93 10.51 0.12
CA ILE A 631 29.07 10.97 -0.95
C ILE A 631 28.67 9.76 -1.77
N ARG A 632 27.37 9.45 -1.80
CA ARG A 632 26.81 8.43 -2.70
C ARG A 632 26.26 9.12 -3.93
N ILE A 633 26.87 8.88 -5.07
CA ILE A 633 26.51 9.50 -6.34
C ILE A 633 26.11 8.43 -7.34
N ASP A 634 25.10 8.74 -8.12
CA ASP A 634 24.55 7.90 -9.19
C ASP A 634 24.28 8.82 -10.37
N SER A 635 24.97 8.58 -11.48
CA SER A 635 24.84 9.36 -12.71
C SER A 635 24.56 8.44 -13.88
N ASN A 636 23.75 8.95 -14.81
CA ASN A 636 23.78 8.42 -16.16
C ASN A 636 25.07 8.94 -16.81
N ASP A 637 25.97 8.03 -17.18
CA ASP A 637 27.36 8.27 -17.61
C ASP A 637 28.32 8.80 -16.53
N GLY A 638 29.44 9.38 -16.95
CA GLY A 638 30.56 9.75 -16.09
C GLY A 638 30.34 11.00 -15.25
N GLU A 639 31.14 11.12 -14.21
CA GLU A 639 31.04 12.19 -13.24
C GLU A 639 32.38 12.49 -12.57
N ARG A 640 32.52 13.73 -12.12
CA ARG A 640 33.64 14.19 -11.30
C ARG A 640 33.11 15.05 -10.17
N THR A 641 33.56 14.79 -8.95
CA THR A 641 33.03 15.47 -7.75
C THR A 641 34.15 16.13 -6.97
N TRP A 642 33.91 17.37 -6.55
CA TRP A 642 34.80 18.14 -5.68
C TRP A 642 34.09 18.62 -4.42
N VAL A 643 34.83 18.55 -3.32
CA VAL A 643 34.44 19.15 -2.04
C VAL A 643 35.49 20.18 -1.66
N ASN A 644 35.09 21.44 -1.50
CA ASN A 644 35.99 22.56 -1.19
C ASN A 644 37.16 22.69 -2.19
N GLY A 645 36.89 22.44 -3.48
CA GLY A 645 37.89 22.46 -4.55
C GLY A 645 38.83 21.26 -4.61
N LYS A 646 38.76 20.33 -3.64
CA LYS A 646 39.50 19.06 -3.67
C LYS A 646 38.67 17.99 -4.36
N GLU A 647 39.24 17.32 -5.36
CA GLU A 647 38.58 16.19 -6.02
C GLU A 647 38.44 15.02 -5.04
N VAL A 648 37.24 14.46 -4.96
CA VAL A 648 36.91 13.32 -4.08
C VAL A 648 36.53 12.07 -4.88
N GLY A 649 36.31 12.20 -6.19
CA GLY A 649 36.08 11.08 -7.09
C GLY A 649 35.93 11.50 -8.53
N PHE A 650 36.31 10.58 -9.42
CA PHE A 650 36.17 10.67 -10.86
C PHE A 650 35.85 9.30 -11.43
N VAL A 651 34.83 9.23 -12.27
CA VAL A 651 34.44 8.04 -13.01
C VAL A 651 34.22 8.44 -14.46
N ASP A 652 35.01 7.86 -15.36
CA ASP A 652 34.76 7.94 -16.80
C ASP A 652 34.06 6.65 -17.24
N ALA A 653 32.73 6.71 -17.37
CA ALA A 653 31.91 5.56 -17.72
C ALA A 653 30.81 5.93 -18.72
N THR A 654 30.33 4.91 -19.43
CA THR A 654 29.05 4.93 -20.15
C THR A 654 28.10 4.01 -19.38
N ARG A 655 27.07 4.55 -18.71
CA ARG A 655 26.27 3.75 -17.76
C ARG A 655 24.86 4.31 -17.52
N GLY A 656 23.95 3.40 -17.15
CA GLY A 656 22.61 3.73 -16.68
C GLY A 656 22.57 4.20 -15.21
N LEU A 657 21.52 4.95 -14.85
CA LEU A 657 21.24 5.24 -13.44
C LEU A 657 20.97 3.92 -12.69
N ALA A 658 21.50 3.79 -11.47
CA ALA A 658 21.38 2.63 -10.59
C ALA A 658 22.03 1.33 -11.09
N GLU A 659 22.79 1.35 -12.18
CA GLU A 659 23.64 0.22 -12.58
C GLU A 659 24.85 0.07 -11.66
N VAL A 660 25.51 1.19 -11.34
CA VAL A 660 26.63 1.29 -10.39
C VAL A 660 26.47 2.58 -9.61
N VAL A 661 26.53 2.50 -8.28
CA VAL A 661 26.45 3.67 -7.39
C VAL A 661 27.79 3.88 -6.71
N ASP A 662 28.44 5.01 -6.98
CA ASP A 662 29.75 5.32 -6.44
C ASP A 662 29.66 5.80 -5.00
N ARG A 663 30.73 5.53 -4.28
CA ARG A 663 30.89 5.89 -2.87
C ARG A 663 32.20 6.66 -2.76
N LEU A 664 32.09 7.97 -2.63
CA LEU A 664 33.22 8.88 -2.62
C LEU A 664 33.47 9.37 -1.19
N PRO A 665 34.54 8.92 -0.51
CA PRO A 665 34.90 9.44 0.79
C PRO A 665 35.30 10.92 0.68
N ALA A 666 34.75 11.75 1.56
CA ALA A 666 35.02 13.19 1.60
C ALA A 666 35.12 13.71 3.03
N GLU A 667 35.68 14.91 3.19
CA GLU A 667 35.79 15.59 4.48
C GLU A 667 35.10 16.95 4.40
N LEU A 668 34.13 17.17 5.29
CA LEU A 668 33.50 18.46 5.50
C LEU A 668 34.23 19.22 6.61
N LYS A 669 34.46 20.51 6.39
CA LYS A 669 34.87 21.46 7.43
C LYS A 669 33.64 21.88 8.24
N SER A 670 33.85 22.29 9.49
CA SER A 670 32.78 23.02 10.21
C SER A 670 32.48 24.34 9.47
N GLY A 671 31.20 24.68 9.37
CA GLY A 671 30.72 25.81 8.58
C GLY A 671 30.40 25.43 7.13
N TRP A 672 30.49 26.41 6.24
CA TRP A 672 30.14 26.25 4.83
C TRP A 672 31.20 25.49 4.04
N ASN A 673 30.75 24.53 3.27
CA ASN A 673 31.51 23.73 2.33
C ASN A 673 30.96 23.94 0.93
N GLN A 674 31.83 23.82 -0.05
CA GLN A 674 31.43 23.82 -1.44
C GLN A 674 31.30 22.39 -1.96
N LEU A 675 30.19 22.06 -2.61
CA LEU A 675 30.01 20.84 -3.37
C LEU A 675 29.81 21.17 -4.84
N LEU A 676 30.67 20.65 -5.70
CA LEU A 676 30.57 20.78 -7.15
C LEU A 676 30.62 19.38 -7.77
N VAL A 677 29.68 19.11 -8.68
CA VAL A 677 29.62 17.88 -9.47
C VAL A 677 29.63 18.29 -10.93
N GLU A 678 30.59 17.74 -11.68
CA GLU A 678 30.56 17.69 -13.13
C GLU A 678 29.94 16.35 -13.53
N CYS A 679 28.97 16.38 -14.43
CA CYS A 679 28.32 15.20 -14.97
C CYS A 679 28.43 15.25 -16.48
N ASP A 680 28.85 14.15 -17.09
CA ASP A 680 28.89 13.98 -18.53
C ASP A 680 27.62 13.28 -19.02
N ASN A 681 27.26 13.55 -20.27
CA ASN A 681 26.27 12.81 -21.03
C ASN A 681 26.95 12.34 -22.31
N LYS A 682 27.14 11.03 -22.46
CA LYS A 682 27.63 10.44 -23.70
C LYS A 682 26.47 10.37 -24.70
N THR A 683 25.35 9.74 -24.34
CA THR A 683 24.14 9.64 -25.18
C THR A 683 22.86 9.41 -24.37
N GLY A 684 21.75 10.02 -24.78
CA GLY A 684 20.41 9.67 -24.28
C GLY A 684 19.96 10.48 -23.06
N VAL A 685 19.46 9.79 -22.03
CA VAL A 685 18.82 10.40 -20.86
C VAL A 685 19.86 10.76 -19.81
N TRP A 686 20.02 12.05 -19.51
CA TRP A 686 21.07 12.52 -18.62
C TRP A 686 20.56 12.82 -17.21
N LEU A 687 20.99 12.02 -16.22
CA LEU A 687 20.47 12.02 -14.85
C LEU A 687 21.61 12.11 -13.82
N LEU A 688 21.33 12.73 -12.68
CA LEU A 688 22.23 12.78 -11.52
C LEU A 688 21.42 12.63 -10.22
N ALA A 689 21.87 11.78 -9.30
CA ALA A 689 21.38 11.72 -7.93
C ALA A 689 22.56 11.66 -6.96
N LEU A 690 22.50 12.40 -5.86
CA LEU A 690 23.56 12.43 -4.85
C LEU A 690 22.96 12.45 -3.46
N ARG A 691 23.57 11.69 -2.53
CA ARG A 691 23.30 11.71 -1.09
C ARG A 691 24.59 11.94 -0.31
N ILE A 692 24.47 12.49 0.90
CA ILE A 692 25.58 12.68 1.82
C ILE A 692 25.30 11.87 3.07
N LEU A 693 26.13 10.86 3.30
CA LEU A 693 25.96 9.88 4.37
C LEU A 693 27.18 9.89 5.28
N ASP A 694 27.04 9.35 6.48
CA ASP A 694 28.19 9.04 7.33
C ASP A 694 28.99 7.84 6.78
N GLU A 695 30.10 7.50 7.45
CA GLU A 695 30.96 6.37 7.05
C GLU A 695 30.26 5.00 7.19
N THR A 696 29.13 4.92 7.91
CA THR A 696 28.30 3.72 8.06
C THR A 696 27.17 3.63 7.03
N GLY A 697 26.99 4.66 6.21
CA GLY A 697 25.94 4.75 5.21
C GLY A 697 24.59 5.27 5.74
N ARG A 698 24.58 5.96 6.90
CA ARG A 698 23.38 6.59 7.47
C ARG A 698 23.34 8.08 7.14
N GLU A 699 22.14 8.65 7.14
CA GLU A 699 21.93 10.09 6.93
C GLU A 699 22.57 10.90 8.06
N ILE A 700 23.09 12.09 7.73
CA ILE A 700 23.76 12.96 8.71
C ILE A 700 22.81 14.07 9.17
N GLU A 701 22.58 14.13 10.47
CA GLU A 701 21.77 15.20 11.06
C GLU A 701 22.51 16.54 11.13
N GLY A 702 21.73 17.62 10.98
CA GLY A 702 22.22 19.00 11.13
C GLY A 702 22.97 19.55 9.92
N LEU A 703 23.02 18.83 8.79
CA LEU A 703 23.49 19.43 7.54
C LEU A 703 22.45 20.40 6.99
N ASN A 704 22.91 21.57 6.56
CA ASN A 704 22.08 22.57 5.87
C ASN A 704 22.70 22.90 4.51
N TRP A 705 21.93 23.51 3.62
CA TRP A 705 22.38 23.90 2.29
C TRP A 705 21.78 25.22 1.82
N GLN A 706 22.43 25.84 0.85
CA GLN A 706 21.88 26.95 0.06
C GLN A 706 22.55 26.99 -1.32
N LEU A 707 21.93 27.70 -2.28
CA LEU A 707 22.44 27.77 -3.66
C LEU A 707 23.47 28.89 -3.86
N ASP A 708 23.23 30.04 -3.23
CA ASP A 708 24.05 31.24 -3.41
C ASP A 708 25.16 31.33 -2.36
N ASP A 709 26.22 32.08 -2.68
CA ASP A 709 27.42 32.18 -1.87
C ASP A 709 27.13 32.72 -0.46
N PRO A 710 27.38 31.95 0.61
CA PRO A 710 27.17 32.41 1.97
C PRO A 710 27.96 33.67 2.36
N ALA A 711 29.03 33.99 1.63
CA ALA A 711 29.82 35.21 1.87
C ALA A 711 29.16 36.48 1.29
N LYS A 712 28.21 36.36 0.36
CA LYS A 712 27.53 37.50 -0.30
C LYS A 712 26.09 37.64 0.20
N ALA A 713 25.95 38.09 1.46
CA ALA A 713 24.70 38.42 2.16
C ALA A 713 23.62 37.30 2.19
N PRO A 714 22.99 37.05 3.36
CA PRO A 714 21.78 36.23 3.39
C PRO A 714 20.68 36.99 2.64
N ALA A 715 20.17 36.45 1.53
CA ALA A 715 18.93 36.98 0.97
C ALA A 715 17.80 36.83 2.03
N PRO A 716 16.95 37.85 2.23
CA PRO A 716 15.85 37.80 3.19
C PRO A 716 14.86 36.67 2.94
#